data_AF-A0A2D7W5U1-F1
#
_entry.id   AF-A0A2D7W5U1-F1
#
_cell.length_a   1.000
_cell.length_b   1.000
_cell.length_c   1.000
_cell.angle_alpha   90.00
_cell.angle_beta   90.00
_cell.angle_gamma   90.00
#
_symmetry.space_group_name_H-M   'P 1'
#
loop_
_entity.id
_entity.type
_entity.pdbx_description
1 polymer ?
#
loop_
_entity_poly.entity_id
_entity_poly.type
_entity_poly.pdbx_seq_one_letter_code
_entity_poly.pdbx_strand_id
1 'polypeptide(L)'
;MTEVKHISGKQKQIAISEFFEKNKHFLGFDTLQRAIITAVKEAVDNSLDACEESRILPTIRIEINRKKGDKLELITQDNGPGIPRDSIENVFGKFLLGSRFHAIRQTRGQQGIGITGVVMYSQLTAGSKTSVISKIKNDSSAVYVELGLDTRNNKATKSGERRDVWIDDATGREVAHGLKIRTVMKAKFQRGKQSVYQYLRMTSIVNPHASISLIVRDQKGEIIEEGNWPRTTEKLPRIVNEIKPHPHGIHLGALQRLLRESGERKMTSFLRHNFSGVSIRAAKEILNKCEIEENRTPKRIKSEEAGEMIQAFQKIKLLPPPTDCLSPIEDLLIKKGLSKAIDSRFASTVTRSPKVSQGNPFQIEVGLVFGGNLSSDGPIEILRFANRVPLMYQQGGCLLTKSLEAVDWKRYGLDHPGGRGIPKGPAAVLVHLASTNVQFTSEAKEAVAENEEVFEEIRLAMLEVGRGLKNHLKKNSERKKAREKFELVNIILPEIAKKSSQLLSREEPDLAPIITKIMNAVFCEEEIGWDKQSKLATCKITIFNYTARARAFTILAKWPESEESKIIKNPGGRKEAKGIWAWRLDTLNPGTSTEISFMVSGLTKGEWLETDIFFRGNGDIIGATRIDEKLLDEMRKSESLEAIELEMDEDIIQHNENTDIAKENEMESITNSDLEDGQRTLFDNYGVIE
;
A
#
# COMPACT_ATOMS: atom_id res chain seq x y z
N MET A 1 41.83 40.20 -23.58
CA MET A 1 41.95 38.83 -23.03
C MET A 1 42.41 38.77 -21.56
N THR A 2 42.40 39.87 -20.81
CA THR A 2 43.01 39.93 -19.45
C THR A 2 42.01 40.05 -18.29
N GLU A 3 40.72 40.30 -18.54
CA GLU A 3 39.71 40.41 -17.46
C GLU A 3 38.99 39.10 -17.09
N VAL A 4 39.13 38.03 -17.89
CA VAL A 4 38.43 36.75 -17.64
C VAL A 4 39.13 35.89 -16.58
N LYS A 5 40.41 36.16 -16.26
CA LYS A 5 41.21 35.32 -15.34
C LYS A 5 40.88 35.52 -13.84
N HIS A 6 40.24 36.62 -13.44
CA HIS A 6 39.94 36.89 -12.02
C HIS A 6 38.59 36.35 -11.52
N ILE A 7 37.69 35.90 -12.42
CA ILE A 7 36.38 35.35 -12.03
C ILE A 7 36.49 33.85 -11.66
N SER A 8 37.45 33.14 -12.24
CA SER A 8 37.66 31.70 -11.99
C SER A 8 38.14 31.39 -10.57
N GLY A 9 38.95 32.27 -9.94
CA GLY A 9 39.51 32.04 -8.60
C GLY A 9 38.53 32.17 -7.42
N LYS A 10 37.28 32.59 -7.67
CA LYS A 10 36.22 32.69 -6.64
C LYS A 10 35.22 31.53 -6.69
N GLN A 11 35.34 30.61 -7.64
CA GLN A 11 34.48 29.43 -7.71
C GLN A 11 34.91 28.42 -6.64
N LYS A 12 34.11 28.27 -5.57
CA LYS A 12 34.31 27.25 -4.54
C LYS A 12 33.27 26.16 -4.73
N GLN A 13 33.72 24.91 -4.83
CA GLN A 13 32.84 23.75 -4.79
C GLN A 13 32.29 23.63 -3.36
N ILE A 14 30.96 23.60 -3.24
CA ILE A 14 30.26 23.53 -1.96
C ILE A 14 29.96 22.06 -1.66
N ALA A 15 30.22 21.61 -0.44
CA ALA A 15 29.85 20.27 -0.01
C ALA A 15 28.32 20.13 0.07
N ILE A 16 27.82 18.91 -0.17
CA ILE A 16 26.36 18.64 -0.18
C ILE A 16 25.71 19.03 1.16
N SER A 17 26.40 18.79 2.27
CA SER A 17 25.94 19.18 3.60
C SER A 17 25.84 20.70 3.76
N GLU A 18 26.78 21.47 3.20
CA GLU A 18 26.74 22.94 3.23
C GLU A 18 25.61 23.50 2.33
N PHE A 19 25.30 22.82 1.21
CA PHE A 19 24.13 23.15 0.40
C PHE A 19 22.82 23.01 1.21
N PHE A 20 22.65 21.91 1.94
CA PHE A 20 21.47 21.69 2.77
C PHE A 20 21.44 22.56 4.03
N GLU A 21 22.59 22.92 4.58
CA GLU A 21 22.70 23.88 5.69
C GLU A 21 22.12 25.24 5.30
N LYS A 22 22.40 25.70 4.08
CA LYS A 22 21.84 26.95 3.52
C LYS A 22 20.40 26.79 3.07
N ASN A 23 20.01 25.62 2.58
CA ASN A 23 18.69 25.36 2.00
C ASN A 23 17.87 24.32 2.78
N LYS A 24 17.63 24.59 4.08
CA LYS A 24 16.91 23.70 5.00
C LYS A 24 15.49 23.35 4.56
N HIS A 25 14.87 24.21 3.75
CA HIS A 25 13.52 24.02 3.24
C HIS A 25 13.40 22.82 2.27
N PHE A 26 14.46 22.45 1.53
CA PHE A 26 14.45 21.25 0.68
C PHE A 26 14.35 19.95 1.49
N LEU A 27 14.86 19.96 2.72
CA LEU A 27 14.75 18.83 3.66
C LEU A 27 13.43 18.85 4.46
N GLY A 28 12.51 19.78 4.19
CA GLY A 28 11.26 19.89 4.95
C GLY A 28 11.40 20.53 6.34
N PHE A 29 12.51 21.24 6.60
CA PHE A 29 12.73 22.02 7.84
C PHE A 29 12.49 23.52 7.62
N ASP A 30 11.29 23.89 7.16
CA ASP A 30 10.91 25.28 6.89
C ASP A 30 10.45 26.03 8.16
N THR A 31 9.69 25.36 9.02
CA THR A 31 8.97 25.91 10.16
C THR A 31 9.16 25.00 11.38
N LEU A 32 9.05 25.57 12.57
CA LEU A 32 9.24 24.83 13.84
C LEU A 32 8.22 23.70 14.02
N GLN A 33 7.01 23.84 13.47
CA GLN A 33 5.96 22.82 13.53
C GLN A 33 6.24 21.67 12.56
N ARG A 34 6.67 21.98 11.33
CA ARG A 34 7.00 20.97 10.33
C ARG A 34 8.26 20.20 10.71
N ALA A 35 9.25 20.86 11.31
CA ALA A 35 10.52 20.25 11.69
C ALA A 35 10.36 18.96 12.54
N ILE A 36 9.46 18.98 13.54
CA ILE A 36 9.22 17.80 14.38
C ILE A 36 8.48 16.69 13.61
N ILE A 37 7.55 17.04 12.73
CA ILE A 37 6.82 16.06 11.90
C ILE A 37 7.79 15.40 10.92
N THR A 38 8.64 16.17 10.25
CA THR A 38 9.68 15.65 9.36
C THR A 38 10.62 14.72 10.10
N ALA A 39 11.08 15.11 11.31
CA ALA A 39 11.97 14.25 12.10
C ALA A 39 11.31 12.92 12.51
N VAL A 40 10.03 12.95 12.92
CA VAL A 40 9.27 11.73 13.24
C VAL A 40 9.02 10.89 11.99
N LYS A 41 8.66 11.52 10.86
CA LYS A 41 8.46 10.85 9.56
C LYS A 41 9.69 10.05 9.15
N GLU A 42 10.85 10.71 9.10
CA GLU A 42 12.11 10.07 8.71
C GLU A 42 12.54 8.96 9.69
N ALA A 43 12.31 9.13 10.99
CA ALA A 43 12.64 8.09 11.96
C ALA A 43 11.72 6.86 11.81
N VAL A 44 10.40 7.07 11.71
CA VAL A 44 9.41 5.99 11.62
C VAL A 44 9.54 5.22 10.30
N ASP A 45 9.72 5.91 9.18
CA ASP A 45 9.82 5.28 7.86
C ASP A 45 11.08 4.39 7.78
N ASN A 46 12.22 4.85 8.32
CA ASN A 46 13.44 4.05 8.37
C ASN A 46 13.29 2.84 9.31
N SER A 47 12.65 2.99 10.46
CA SER A 47 12.38 1.88 11.38
C SER A 47 11.44 0.83 10.76
N LEU A 48 10.39 1.27 10.05
CA LEU A 48 9.47 0.36 9.33
C LEU A 48 10.20 -0.41 8.23
N ASP A 49 10.97 0.28 7.38
CA ASP A 49 11.72 -0.37 6.31
C ASP A 49 12.74 -1.39 6.86
N ALA A 50 13.49 -1.04 7.92
CA ALA A 50 14.49 -1.93 8.51
C ALA A 50 13.86 -3.19 9.12
N CYS A 51 12.69 -3.05 9.76
CA CYS A 51 11.93 -4.18 10.29
C CYS A 51 11.39 -5.07 9.16
N GLU A 52 10.82 -4.48 8.10
CA GLU A 52 10.26 -5.22 6.97
C GLU A 52 11.32 -5.98 6.17
N GLU A 53 12.47 -5.34 5.89
CA GLU A 53 13.63 -5.96 5.22
C GLU A 53 14.16 -7.15 6.02
N SER A 54 14.15 -7.06 7.35
CA SER A 54 14.60 -8.15 8.25
C SER A 54 13.50 -9.13 8.64
N ARG A 55 12.29 -8.98 8.08
CA ARG A 55 11.10 -9.79 8.41
C ARG A 55 10.74 -9.81 9.91
N ILE A 56 10.95 -8.70 10.61
CA ILE A 56 10.59 -8.49 12.01
C ILE A 56 9.29 -7.68 12.07
N LEU A 57 8.34 -8.07 12.93
CA LEU A 57 7.12 -7.30 13.11
C LEU A 57 7.40 -5.98 13.86
N PRO A 58 7.14 -4.80 13.25
CA PRO A 58 7.57 -3.52 13.81
C PRO A 58 6.85 -3.14 15.10
N THR A 59 7.60 -2.70 16.09
CA THR A 59 7.16 -2.06 17.33
C THR A 59 7.96 -0.79 17.51
N ILE A 60 7.31 0.36 17.31
CA ILE A 60 7.95 1.67 17.31
C ILE A 60 7.38 2.50 18.45
N ARG A 61 8.27 3.04 19.28
CA ARG A 61 7.93 3.95 20.38
C ARG A 61 8.51 5.32 20.09
N ILE A 62 7.67 6.35 20.15
CA ILE A 62 8.05 7.75 19.98
C ILE A 62 7.73 8.51 21.26
N GLU A 63 8.73 9.21 21.80
CA GLU A 63 8.54 10.15 22.89
C GLU A 63 8.98 11.55 22.48
N ILE A 64 8.17 12.55 22.81
CA ILE A 64 8.46 13.96 22.58
C ILE A 64 8.40 14.69 23.92
N ASN A 65 9.55 15.14 24.41
CA ASN A 65 9.65 15.87 25.68
C ASN A 65 9.91 17.36 25.43
N ARG A 66 9.02 18.24 25.91
CA ARG A 66 9.24 19.69 25.86
C ARG A 66 10.35 20.11 26.81
N LYS A 67 11.32 20.88 26.31
CA LYS A 67 12.39 21.49 27.12
C LYS A 67 12.15 22.99 27.27
N LYS A 68 13.05 23.68 27.98
CA LYS A 68 13.00 25.14 28.15
C LYS A 68 13.20 25.85 26.80
N GLY A 69 12.40 26.90 26.56
CA GLY A 69 12.37 27.63 25.28
C GLY A 69 11.71 26.83 24.16
N ASP A 70 12.00 27.18 22.90
CA ASP A 70 11.46 26.50 21.71
C ASP A 70 12.20 25.19 21.38
N LYS A 71 12.69 24.46 22.39
CA LYS A 71 13.44 23.20 22.21
C LYS A 71 12.59 21.98 22.58
N LEU A 72 12.65 20.95 21.75
CA LEU A 72 12.04 19.64 22.00
C LEU A 72 13.12 18.55 21.96
N GLU A 73 12.97 17.56 22.81
CA GLU A 73 13.72 16.30 22.75
C GLU A 73 12.83 15.25 22.09
N LEU A 74 13.28 14.70 20.97
CA LEU A 74 12.64 13.59 20.27
C LEU A 74 13.43 12.31 20.56
N ILE A 75 12.73 11.29 21.06
CA ILE A 75 13.27 9.95 21.29
C ILE A 75 12.45 8.99 20.43
N THR A 76 13.12 8.23 19.56
CA THR A 76 12.50 7.16 18.78
C THR A 76 13.22 5.85 19.08
N GLN A 77 12.44 4.80 19.31
CA GLN A 77 12.96 3.46 19.60
C GLN A 77 12.21 2.44 18.75
N ASP A 78 12.95 1.57 18.10
CA ASP A 78 12.43 0.45 17.33
C ASP A 78 13.01 -0.89 17.80
N ASN A 79 12.36 -1.96 17.33
CA ASN A 79 12.80 -3.34 17.49
C ASN A 79 13.39 -3.91 16.19
N GLY A 80 14.01 -3.07 15.36
CA GLY A 80 14.65 -3.49 14.11
C GLY A 80 15.90 -4.37 14.35
N PRO A 81 16.63 -4.72 13.28
CA PRO A 81 17.85 -5.55 13.38
C PRO A 81 19.02 -4.84 14.10
N GLY A 82 18.94 -3.53 14.31
CA GLY A 82 20.07 -2.69 14.71
C GLY A 82 20.99 -2.35 13.53
N ILE A 83 21.92 -1.44 13.76
CA ILE A 83 22.92 -1.00 12.77
C ILE A 83 24.32 -1.44 13.23
N PRO A 84 25.14 -2.09 12.37
CA PRO A 84 26.52 -2.42 12.68
C PRO A 84 27.36 -1.20 13.01
N ARG A 85 28.24 -1.35 14.00
CA ARG A 85 29.11 -0.27 14.52
C ARG A 85 29.79 0.54 13.41
N ASP A 86 30.41 -0.13 12.46
CA ASP A 86 31.20 0.52 11.40
C ASP A 86 30.33 1.23 10.36
N SER A 87 29.03 0.91 10.31
CA SER A 87 28.06 1.53 9.42
C SER A 87 27.32 2.70 10.05
N ILE A 88 27.29 2.83 11.39
CA ILE A 88 26.58 3.92 12.09
C ILE A 88 27.04 5.30 11.58
N GLU A 89 28.34 5.51 11.44
CA GLU A 89 28.89 6.80 10.98
C GLU A 89 28.45 7.14 9.54
N ASN A 90 28.41 6.11 8.70
CA ASN A 90 28.06 6.23 7.31
C ASN A 90 26.56 6.52 7.12
N VAL A 91 25.69 5.86 7.90
CA VAL A 91 24.23 6.02 7.83
C VAL A 91 23.79 7.40 8.33
N PHE A 92 24.36 7.90 9.42
CA PHE A 92 23.91 9.15 10.05
C PHE A 92 24.72 10.39 9.64
N GLY A 93 25.91 10.21 9.06
CA GLY A 93 26.86 11.31 8.83
C GLY A 93 27.29 11.51 7.39
N LYS A 94 26.75 10.77 6.43
CA LYS A 94 26.95 11.03 5.00
C LYS A 94 25.62 11.25 4.30
N PHE A 95 25.45 12.42 3.70
CA PHE A 95 24.36 12.63 2.75
C PHE A 95 24.57 11.81 1.49
N LEU A 96 23.45 11.32 0.93
CA LEU A 96 23.40 10.53 -0.29
C LEU A 96 24.10 9.17 -0.22
N LEU A 97 24.23 8.61 0.99
CA LEU A 97 24.69 7.24 1.16
C LEU A 97 23.49 6.34 1.47
N GLY A 98 23.32 5.29 0.67
CA GLY A 98 22.26 4.32 0.89
C GLY A 98 22.40 3.12 -0.02
N SER A 99 21.99 1.95 0.46
CA SER A 99 21.84 0.74 -0.35
C SER A 99 20.72 0.86 -1.40
N ARG A 100 19.87 1.88 -1.28
CA ARG A 100 18.61 2.05 -2.03
C ARG A 100 18.69 2.90 -3.29
N PHE A 101 19.89 3.37 -3.66
CA PHE A 101 20.10 4.31 -4.76
C PHE A 101 20.10 3.70 -6.16
N HIS A 102 20.53 2.45 -6.27
CA HIS A 102 20.75 1.79 -7.57
C HIS A 102 19.62 0.83 -7.93
N ALA A 103 18.82 0.43 -6.93
CA ALA A 103 17.73 -0.52 -7.08
C ALA A 103 16.41 0.16 -7.42
N ILE A 104 15.80 -0.22 -8.56
CA ILE A 104 14.44 0.20 -8.91
C ILE A 104 13.48 -0.78 -8.25
N ARG A 105 12.93 -0.37 -7.10
CA ARG A 105 11.90 -1.09 -6.35
C ARG A 105 11.07 -0.10 -5.54
N GLN A 106 9.87 -0.47 -5.13
CA GLN A 106 9.07 0.39 -4.25
C GLN A 106 9.78 0.55 -2.89
N THR A 107 10.06 1.80 -2.49
CA THR A 107 10.55 2.14 -1.15
C THR A 107 9.83 3.37 -0.59
N ARG A 108 9.81 3.51 0.74
CA ARG A 108 9.33 4.72 1.43
C ARG A 108 10.31 5.88 1.23
N GLY A 109 11.61 5.62 1.42
CA GLY A 109 12.72 6.55 1.22
C GLY A 109 13.64 6.14 0.05
N GLN A 110 13.96 7.09 -0.84
CA GLN A 110 14.75 6.85 -2.06
C GLN A 110 16.15 7.49 -2.05
N GLN A 111 16.31 8.66 -1.41
CA GLN A 111 17.48 9.53 -1.60
C GLN A 111 18.49 9.52 -0.43
N GLY A 112 18.34 8.69 0.60
CA GLY A 112 19.32 8.59 1.70
C GLY A 112 19.69 9.93 2.39
N ILE A 113 18.77 10.90 2.43
CA ILE A 113 18.97 12.24 3.02
C ILE A 113 18.28 12.42 4.37
N GLY A 114 17.30 11.56 4.68
CA GLY A 114 16.30 11.76 5.72
C GLY A 114 16.89 11.96 7.12
N ILE A 115 17.39 10.88 7.71
CA ILE A 115 17.85 10.89 9.10
C ILE A 115 19.10 11.77 9.30
N THR A 116 20.00 11.82 8.32
CA THR A 116 21.16 12.73 8.29
C THR A 116 20.71 14.20 8.32
N GLY A 117 19.60 14.54 7.65
CA GLY A 117 18.97 15.85 7.73
C GLY A 117 18.49 16.21 9.14
N VAL A 118 17.95 15.24 9.88
CA VAL A 118 17.53 15.42 11.29
C VAL A 118 18.75 15.70 12.17
N VAL A 119 19.84 14.93 12.03
CA VAL A 119 21.10 15.13 12.75
C VAL A 119 21.63 16.54 12.48
N MET A 120 21.70 16.95 11.21
CA MET A 120 22.14 18.29 10.81
C MET A 120 21.26 19.38 11.43
N TYR A 121 19.92 19.26 11.34
CA TYR A 121 19.00 20.24 11.89
C TYR A 121 19.13 20.38 13.41
N SER A 122 19.28 19.27 14.12
CA SER A 122 19.49 19.25 15.58
C SER A 122 20.76 20.00 15.98
N GLN A 123 21.87 19.76 15.27
CA GLN A 123 23.16 20.42 15.50
C GLN A 123 23.07 21.93 15.21
N LEU A 124 22.46 22.31 14.09
CA LEU A 124 22.33 23.72 13.69
C LEU A 124 21.42 24.54 14.61
N THR A 125 20.36 23.92 15.16
CA THR A 125 19.35 24.65 15.93
C THR A 125 19.58 24.62 17.44
N ALA A 126 19.98 23.47 17.98
CA ALA A 126 20.17 23.27 19.42
C ALA A 126 21.64 23.18 19.84
N GLY A 127 22.57 22.97 18.90
CA GLY A 127 24.00 22.77 19.19
C GLY A 127 24.30 21.41 19.82
N SER A 128 23.32 20.51 19.90
CA SER A 128 23.45 19.20 20.53
C SER A 128 23.79 18.12 19.51
N LYS A 129 24.60 17.15 19.93
CA LYS A 129 24.82 15.90 19.19
C LYS A 129 23.62 14.97 19.33
N THR A 130 23.46 14.08 18.35
CA THR A 130 22.43 13.03 18.34
C THR A 130 22.97 11.80 19.07
N SER A 131 22.28 11.33 20.09
CA SER A 131 22.65 10.08 20.79
C SER A 131 21.98 8.91 20.09
N VAL A 132 22.77 7.91 19.71
CA VAL A 132 22.32 6.69 19.05
C VAL A 132 22.74 5.49 19.90
N ILE A 133 21.78 4.60 20.15
CA ILE A 133 21.99 3.32 20.81
C ILE A 133 21.56 2.25 19.82
N SER A 134 22.47 1.35 19.46
CA SER A 134 22.20 0.28 18.49
C SER A 134 22.61 -1.07 19.08
N LYS A 135 21.75 -2.07 18.96
CA LYS A 135 22.08 -3.45 19.33
C LYS A 135 21.66 -4.41 18.22
N ILE A 136 22.59 -5.24 17.80
CA ILE A 136 22.35 -6.34 16.86
C ILE A 136 22.09 -7.61 17.67
N LYS A 137 21.20 -8.48 17.18
CA LYS A 137 20.83 -9.73 17.87
C LYS A 137 22.02 -10.64 18.22
N ASN A 138 23.05 -10.65 17.38
CA ASN A 138 24.25 -11.47 17.56
C ASN A 138 25.28 -10.82 18.51
N ASP A 139 25.14 -9.53 18.83
CA ASP A 139 26.07 -8.81 19.69
C ASP A 139 25.65 -8.90 21.16
N SER A 140 26.61 -9.20 22.05
CA SER A 140 26.37 -9.29 23.49
C SER A 140 26.11 -7.94 24.17
N SER A 141 26.53 -6.84 23.54
CA SER A 141 26.47 -5.48 24.11
C SER A 141 25.88 -4.50 23.10
N ALA A 142 25.12 -3.50 23.56
CA ALA A 142 24.69 -2.40 22.72
C ALA A 142 25.80 -1.35 22.56
N VAL A 143 25.85 -0.71 21.41
CA VAL A 143 26.77 0.38 21.08
C VAL A 143 26.07 1.72 21.33
N TYR A 144 26.63 2.53 22.22
CA TYR A 144 26.18 3.89 22.52
C TYR A 144 27.15 4.88 21.90
N VAL A 145 26.64 5.80 21.09
CA VAL A 145 27.47 6.78 20.38
C VAL A 145 26.75 8.13 20.31
N GLU A 146 27.51 9.21 20.44
CA GLU A 146 27.05 10.54 20.06
C GLU A 146 27.58 10.93 18.68
N LEU A 147 26.67 11.34 17.80
CA LEU A 147 26.93 11.69 16.42
C LEU A 147 26.65 13.17 16.19
N GLY A 148 27.61 13.84 15.56
CA GLY A 148 27.43 15.13 14.89
C GLY A 148 27.79 15.01 13.41
N LEU A 149 27.62 16.10 12.68
CA LEU A 149 27.95 16.20 11.26
C LEU A 149 28.98 17.31 11.02
N ASP A 150 30.07 16.97 10.34
CA ASP A 150 30.97 17.96 9.74
C ASP A 150 30.44 18.33 8.35
N THR A 151 29.87 19.53 8.24
CA THR A 151 29.24 20.00 7.00
C THR A 151 30.23 20.31 5.88
N ARG A 152 31.52 20.54 6.20
CA ARG A 152 32.54 20.82 5.17
C ARG A 152 33.01 19.55 4.47
N ASN A 153 33.19 18.47 5.22
CA ASN A 153 33.73 17.21 4.70
C ASN A 153 32.65 16.17 4.40
N ASN A 154 31.37 16.44 4.72
CA ASN A 154 30.26 15.49 4.64
C ASN A 154 30.62 14.16 5.35
N LYS A 155 31.06 14.25 6.61
CA LYS A 155 31.43 13.11 7.46
C LYS A 155 30.80 13.24 8.85
N ALA A 156 30.54 12.10 9.49
CA ALA A 156 30.14 12.07 10.89
C ALA A 156 31.29 12.53 11.80
N THR A 157 30.96 13.21 12.88
CA THR A 157 31.85 13.40 14.04
C THR A 157 31.35 12.52 15.18
N LYS A 158 32.20 11.61 15.66
CA LYS A 158 31.84 10.62 16.68
C LYS A 158 32.42 11.01 18.04
N SER A 159 31.64 10.90 19.09
CA SER A 159 32.11 11.03 20.49
C SER A 159 31.36 10.11 21.44
N GLY A 160 31.92 9.92 22.64
CA GLY A 160 31.22 9.23 23.73
C GLY A 160 30.90 7.76 23.44
N GLU A 161 31.75 7.07 22.65
CA GLU A 161 31.53 5.67 22.34
C GLU A 161 31.71 4.80 23.58
N ARG A 162 30.67 4.03 23.92
CA ARG A 162 30.72 3.00 24.97
C ARG A 162 29.90 1.78 24.57
N ARG A 163 30.24 0.64 25.16
CA ARG A 163 29.47 -0.60 25.05
C ARG A 163 28.90 -0.94 26.41
N ASP A 164 27.61 -1.20 26.45
CA ASP A 164 26.93 -1.57 27.68
C ASP A 164 25.69 -2.42 27.39
N VAL A 165 25.14 -3.04 28.43
CA VAL A 165 23.88 -3.77 28.35
C VAL A 165 22.74 -2.75 28.19
N TRP A 166 21.94 -2.91 27.13
CA TRP A 166 20.80 -2.03 26.92
C TRP A 166 19.56 -2.56 27.62
N ILE A 167 19.22 -1.93 28.75
CA ILE A 167 17.99 -2.17 29.49
C ILE A 167 16.93 -1.18 29.01
N ASP A 168 15.73 -1.67 28.71
CA ASP A 168 14.59 -0.84 28.30
C ASP A 168 14.01 -0.11 29.53
N ASP A 169 14.03 1.22 29.50
CA ASP A 169 13.57 2.09 30.59
C ASP A 169 12.10 1.81 30.99
N ALA A 170 11.28 1.33 30.04
CA ALA A 170 9.85 1.09 30.24
C ALA A 170 9.51 -0.31 30.76
N THR A 171 10.31 -1.33 30.43
CA THR A 171 10.00 -2.74 30.77
C THR A 171 10.99 -3.33 31.78
N GLY A 172 12.12 -2.66 32.04
CA GLY A 172 13.18 -3.15 32.91
C GLY A 172 13.89 -4.40 32.38
N ARG A 173 13.65 -4.77 31.12
CA ARG A 173 14.22 -5.96 30.46
C ARG A 173 15.34 -5.56 29.51
N GLU A 174 16.27 -6.48 29.30
CA GLU A 174 17.31 -6.31 28.29
C GLU A 174 16.68 -6.33 26.88
N VAL A 175 16.99 -5.30 26.10
CA VAL A 175 16.61 -5.24 24.69
C VAL A 175 17.52 -6.20 23.93
N ALA A 176 16.96 -7.13 23.16
CA ALA A 176 17.76 -8.10 22.39
C ALA A 176 18.34 -7.50 21.11
N HIS A 177 17.58 -6.67 20.42
CA HIS A 177 17.97 -5.97 19.19
C HIS A 177 17.11 -4.73 19.00
N GLY A 178 17.62 -3.73 18.28
CA GLY A 178 16.89 -2.52 17.94
C GLY A 178 17.79 -1.30 17.85
N LEU A 179 17.15 -0.16 17.60
CA LEU A 179 17.78 1.15 17.51
C LEU A 179 17.01 2.16 18.35
N LYS A 180 17.72 2.99 19.11
CA LYS A 180 17.16 4.14 19.83
C LYS A 180 17.92 5.40 19.47
N ILE A 181 17.20 6.40 18.97
CA ILE A 181 17.74 7.69 18.55
C ILE A 181 17.16 8.74 19.49
N ARG A 182 18.03 9.58 20.07
CA ARG A 182 17.66 10.74 20.88
C ARG A 182 18.27 12.00 20.29
N THR A 183 17.42 12.95 19.95
CA THR A 183 17.81 14.24 19.37
C THR A 183 17.17 15.40 20.11
N VAL A 184 17.87 16.53 20.20
CA VAL A 184 17.29 17.78 20.70
C VAL A 184 17.33 18.79 19.57
N MET A 185 16.19 19.43 19.26
CA MET A 185 16.10 20.39 18.16
C MET A 185 15.16 21.53 18.54
N LYS A 186 15.27 22.67 17.83
CA LYS A 186 14.26 23.72 17.96
C LYS A 186 13.02 23.32 17.17
N ALA A 187 11.89 23.14 17.86
CA ALA A 187 10.63 22.75 17.24
C ALA A 187 9.45 23.08 18.15
N LYS A 188 8.23 23.11 17.59
CA LYS A 188 7.00 23.39 18.33
C LYS A 188 5.96 22.32 18.09
N PHE A 189 5.57 21.63 19.16
CA PHE A 189 4.49 20.64 19.11
C PHE A 189 3.12 21.31 19.18
N GLN A 190 2.24 20.99 18.22
CA GLN A 190 0.87 21.50 18.15
C GLN A 190 -0.12 20.34 17.89
N ARG A 191 -1.31 20.45 18.48
CA ARG A 191 -2.44 19.56 18.24
C ARG A 191 -3.25 20.00 17.02
N GLY A 192 -3.88 19.05 16.33
CA GLY A 192 -4.77 19.30 15.20
C GLY A 192 -4.49 18.43 13.98
N LYS A 193 -4.98 18.86 12.81
CA LYS A 193 -4.87 18.10 11.55
C LYS A 193 -3.44 17.94 11.04
N GLN A 194 -2.56 18.91 11.31
CA GLN A 194 -1.13 18.86 10.95
C GLN A 194 -0.30 18.61 12.20
N SER A 195 -0.57 17.51 12.89
CA SER A 195 0.13 17.11 14.11
C SER A 195 0.88 15.80 13.91
N VAL A 196 1.86 15.55 14.78
CA VAL A 196 2.56 14.26 14.84
C VAL A 196 1.57 13.13 15.15
N TYR A 197 0.57 13.39 16.01
CA TYR A 197 -0.48 12.40 16.31
C TYR A 197 -1.22 11.97 15.05
N GLN A 198 -1.68 12.93 14.23
CA GLN A 198 -2.38 12.61 12.98
C GLN A 198 -1.47 11.89 11.98
N TYR A 199 -0.18 12.26 11.90
CA TYR A 199 0.80 11.54 11.07
C TYR A 199 0.89 10.06 11.48
N LEU A 200 1.13 9.78 12.77
CA LEU A 200 1.25 8.41 13.27
C LEU A 200 -0.07 7.63 13.16
N ARG A 201 -1.22 8.29 13.36
CA ARG A 201 -2.54 7.72 13.08
C ARG A 201 -2.62 7.26 11.62
N MET A 202 -2.26 8.11 10.66
CA MET A 202 -2.27 7.77 9.24
C MET A 202 -1.26 6.66 8.90
N THR A 203 -0.05 6.70 9.46
CA THR A 203 0.94 5.63 9.29
C THR A 203 0.42 4.29 9.81
N SER A 204 -0.34 4.29 10.91
CA SER A 204 -0.90 3.07 11.48
C SER A 204 -2.03 2.44 10.66
N ILE A 205 -2.74 3.24 9.85
CA ILE A 205 -3.79 2.78 8.93
C ILE A 205 -3.15 1.98 7.79
N VAL A 206 -2.06 2.50 7.24
CA VAL A 206 -1.40 1.91 6.06
C VAL A 206 -0.44 0.78 6.41
N ASN A 207 0.01 0.73 7.66
CA ASN A 207 0.90 -0.33 8.15
C ASN A 207 0.19 -1.09 9.29
N PRO A 208 -0.83 -1.92 9.00
CA PRO A 208 -1.62 -2.61 10.03
C PRO A 208 -0.81 -3.66 10.82
N HIS A 209 0.33 -4.10 10.30
CA HIS A 209 1.28 -5.01 10.96
C HIS A 209 2.17 -4.32 12.00
N ALA A 210 2.22 -2.99 12.01
CA ALA A 210 3.05 -2.22 12.92
C ALA A 210 2.28 -1.81 14.19
N SER A 211 2.97 -1.91 15.32
CA SER A 211 2.55 -1.35 16.61
C SER A 211 3.27 -0.02 16.84
N ILE A 212 2.53 1.07 16.98
CA ILE A 212 3.09 2.42 17.13
C ILE A 212 2.55 3.04 18.41
N SER A 213 3.43 3.58 19.26
CA SER A 213 3.05 4.35 20.45
C SER A 213 3.69 5.73 20.47
N LEU A 214 2.93 6.74 20.88
CA LEU A 214 3.35 8.13 21.04
C LEU A 214 3.10 8.58 22.48
N ILE A 215 4.11 9.17 23.11
CA ILE A 215 3.98 9.88 24.39
C ILE A 215 4.55 11.29 24.22
N VAL A 216 3.73 12.31 24.49
CA VAL A 216 4.16 13.71 24.47
C VAL A 216 4.13 14.26 25.88
N ARG A 217 5.27 14.70 26.40
CA ARG A 217 5.40 15.26 27.76
C ARG A 217 5.66 16.76 27.72
N ASP A 218 5.05 17.50 28.66
CA ASP A 218 5.34 18.91 28.86
C ASP A 218 6.64 19.14 29.63
N GLN A 219 7.01 20.41 29.83
CA GLN A 219 8.20 20.79 30.61
C GLN A 219 8.18 20.27 32.06
N LYS A 220 6.99 20.07 32.63
CA LYS A 220 6.78 19.52 33.97
C LYS A 220 6.74 17.99 34.01
N GLY A 221 6.84 17.32 32.86
CA GLY A 221 6.73 15.87 32.73
C GLY A 221 5.30 15.33 32.60
N GLU A 222 4.28 16.19 32.66
CA GLU A 222 2.88 15.80 32.46
C GLU A 222 2.62 15.37 31.01
N ILE A 223 1.80 14.33 30.83
CA ILE A 223 1.44 13.82 29.50
C ILE A 223 0.44 14.78 28.85
N ILE A 224 0.87 15.42 27.78
CA ILE A 224 0.04 16.31 26.95
C ILE A 224 -0.82 15.46 26.02
N GLU A 225 -0.25 14.45 25.39
CA GLU A 225 -0.94 13.65 24.38
C GLU A 225 -0.33 12.26 24.35
N GLU A 226 -1.20 11.26 24.25
CA GLU A 226 -0.82 9.86 24.15
C GLU A 226 -1.56 9.23 22.98
N GLY A 227 -0.85 8.40 22.22
CA GLY A 227 -1.43 7.60 21.15
C GLY A 227 -0.88 6.18 21.24
N ASN A 228 -1.76 5.18 21.19
CA ASN A 228 -1.35 3.79 21.10
C ASN A 228 -2.15 3.11 20.00
N TRP A 229 -1.43 2.60 19.00
CA TRP A 229 -1.98 1.98 17.81
C TRP A 229 -1.40 0.56 17.68
N PRO A 230 -1.97 -0.43 18.38
CA PRO A 230 -1.50 -1.82 18.32
C PRO A 230 -1.70 -2.42 16.93
N ARG A 231 -0.83 -3.35 16.53
CA ARG A 231 -1.00 -4.08 15.25
C ARG A 231 -2.31 -4.87 15.21
N THR A 232 -2.91 -4.94 14.03
CA THR A 232 -4.15 -5.70 13.76
C THR A 232 -3.86 -7.01 13.02
N THR A 233 -2.70 -7.12 12.38
CA THR A 233 -2.28 -8.30 11.64
C THR A 233 -0.85 -8.67 12.00
N GLU A 234 -0.52 -9.95 11.91
CA GLU A 234 0.86 -10.46 12.00
C GLU A 234 1.44 -10.80 10.62
N LYS A 235 0.65 -10.62 9.56
CA LYS A 235 1.10 -10.81 8.18
C LYS A 235 1.95 -9.62 7.75
N LEU A 236 3.22 -9.88 7.44
CA LEU A 236 4.11 -8.89 6.86
C LEU A 236 3.82 -8.71 5.36
N PRO A 237 4.07 -7.50 4.82
CA PRO A 237 4.03 -7.25 3.39
C PRO A 237 4.87 -8.21 2.55
N ARG A 238 4.52 -8.36 1.27
CA ARG A 238 5.33 -9.08 0.29
C ARG A 238 6.67 -8.37 0.09
N ILE A 239 7.72 -9.16 -0.12
CA ILE A 239 9.07 -8.66 -0.41
C ILE A 239 9.05 -8.08 -1.82
N VAL A 240 9.66 -6.90 -1.98
CA VAL A 240 9.81 -6.26 -3.29
C VAL A 240 11.11 -6.68 -3.94
N ASN A 241 11.03 -7.16 -5.17
CA ASN A 241 12.20 -7.50 -5.97
C ASN A 241 12.69 -6.26 -6.73
N GLU A 242 14.01 -6.18 -6.91
CA GLU A 242 14.61 -5.16 -7.76
C GLU A 242 14.36 -5.46 -9.24
N ILE A 243 13.94 -4.45 -9.99
CA ILE A 243 13.74 -4.57 -11.43
C ILE A 243 14.76 -3.74 -12.20
N LYS A 244 14.96 -4.14 -13.46
CA LYS A 244 15.74 -3.39 -14.43
C LYS A 244 14.92 -2.23 -14.98
N PRO A 245 15.56 -1.14 -15.43
CA PRO A 245 14.83 -0.02 -16.00
C PRO A 245 14.12 -0.43 -17.30
N HIS A 246 12.92 0.10 -17.51
CA HIS A 246 12.16 -0.13 -18.73
C HIS A 246 12.54 0.92 -19.80
N PRO A 247 12.67 0.56 -21.10
CA PRO A 247 13.13 1.49 -22.14
C PRO A 247 12.27 2.76 -22.30
N HIS A 248 10.94 2.68 -22.10
CA HIS A 248 10.06 3.85 -22.20
C HIS A 248 10.32 4.92 -21.14
N GLY A 249 10.96 4.57 -20.02
CA GLY A 249 11.25 5.49 -18.92
C GLY A 249 12.65 6.09 -18.94
N ILE A 250 13.48 5.71 -19.92
CA ILE A 250 14.90 6.09 -19.92
C ILE A 250 15.12 7.39 -20.69
N HIS A 251 15.85 8.30 -20.04
CA HIS A 251 16.35 9.54 -20.63
C HIS A 251 17.76 9.37 -21.22
N LEU A 252 18.14 10.29 -22.10
CA LEU A 252 19.43 10.25 -22.82
C LEU A 252 20.64 10.11 -21.89
N GLY A 253 20.69 10.90 -20.81
CA GLY A 253 21.80 10.82 -19.86
C GLY A 253 21.89 9.47 -19.15
N ALA A 254 20.75 8.87 -18.80
CA ALA A 254 20.71 7.55 -18.18
C ALA A 254 21.13 6.45 -19.17
N LEU A 255 20.66 6.52 -20.42
CA LEU A 255 21.07 5.60 -21.48
C LEU A 255 22.58 5.68 -21.74
N GLN A 256 23.13 6.89 -21.85
CA GLN A 256 24.57 7.09 -22.06
C GLN A 256 25.41 6.54 -20.91
N ARG A 257 24.94 6.69 -19.67
CA ARG A 257 25.60 6.09 -18.50
C ARG A 257 25.59 4.56 -18.60
N LEU A 258 24.42 3.96 -18.87
CA LEU A 258 24.29 2.51 -19.04
C LEU A 258 25.18 1.97 -20.17
N LEU A 259 25.26 2.68 -21.31
CA LEU A 259 26.12 2.32 -22.44
C LEU A 259 27.61 2.34 -22.05
N ARG A 260 28.03 3.29 -21.21
CA ARG A 260 29.43 3.45 -20.75
C ARG A 260 29.81 2.41 -19.69
N GLU A 261 28.89 2.12 -18.77
CA GLU A 261 29.08 1.18 -17.66
C GLU A 261 28.89 -0.28 -18.09
N SER A 262 28.20 -0.52 -19.21
CA SER A 262 27.92 -1.86 -19.73
C SER A 262 29.20 -2.71 -19.92
N GLY A 263 29.15 -3.94 -19.42
CA GLY A 263 30.15 -4.98 -19.67
C GLY A 263 29.92 -5.77 -20.97
N GLU A 264 28.80 -5.55 -21.65
CA GLU A 264 28.36 -6.36 -22.79
C GLU A 264 29.13 -6.03 -24.08
N ARG A 265 29.43 -7.06 -24.88
CA ARG A 265 30.15 -6.91 -26.16
C ARG A 265 29.25 -6.59 -27.35
N LYS A 266 27.98 -7.01 -27.31
CA LYS A 266 27.00 -6.85 -28.39
C LYS A 266 25.84 -5.95 -27.96
N MET A 267 25.29 -5.18 -28.89
CA MET A 267 24.12 -4.31 -28.62
C MET A 267 22.85 -5.10 -28.32
N THR A 268 22.66 -6.24 -28.98
CA THR A 268 21.52 -7.14 -28.72
C THR A 268 21.53 -7.68 -27.29
N SER A 269 22.70 -8.08 -26.80
CA SER A 269 22.91 -8.53 -25.42
C SER A 269 22.68 -7.40 -24.42
N PHE A 270 23.23 -6.20 -24.72
CA PHE A 270 23.02 -5.02 -23.90
C PHE A 270 21.54 -4.69 -23.69
N LEU A 271 20.75 -4.63 -24.77
CA LEU A 271 19.32 -4.33 -24.70
C LEU A 271 18.53 -5.40 -23.94
N ARG A 272 18.88 -6.68 -24.11
CA ARG A 272 18.22 -7.80 -23.40
C ARG A 272 18.55 -7.82 -21.91
N HIS A 273 19.81 -7.62 -21.54
CA HIS A 273 20.26 -7.83 -20.17
C HIS A 273 20.12 -6.59 -19.28
N ASN A 274 20.12 -5.37 -19.82
CA ASN A 274 20.05 -4.14 -19.02
C ASN A 274 18.64 -3.57 -18.89
N PHE A 275 17.69 -4.01 -19.72
CA PHE A 275 16.33 -3.48 -19.72
C PHE A 275 15.32 -4.57 -19.40
N SER A 276 14.24 -4.17 -18.73
CA SER A 276 13.07 -5.03 -18.54
C SER A 276 12.16 -5.00 -19.77
N GLY A 277 11.51 -6.12 -20.08
CA GLY A 277 10.49 -6.19 -21.14
C GLY A 277 11.03 -6.21 -22.58
N VAL A 278 12.35 -6.40 -22.76
CA VAL A 278 12.99 -6.44 -24.08
C VAL A 278 13.33 -7.87 -24.48
N SER A 279 12.54 -8.41 -25.42
CA SER A 279 12.86 -9.69 -26.06
C SER A 279 13.97 -9.52 -27.12
N ILE A 280 14.60 -10.62 -27.52
CA ILE A 280 15.61 -10.61 -28.60
C ILE A 280 15.01 -10.05 -29.91
N ARG A 281 13.74 -10.37 -30.20
CA ARG A 281 13.03 -9.85 -31.38
C ARG A 281 12.87 -8.33 -31.29
N ALA A 282 12.42 -7.82 -30.15
CA ALA A 282 12.27 -6.38 -29.94
C ALA A 282 13.62 -5.65 -29.99
N ALA A 283 14.68 -6.23 -29.41
CA ALA A 283 16.03 -5.66 -29.48
C ALA A 283 16.52 -5.51 -30.93
N LYS A 284 16.30 -6.52 -31.78
CA LYS A 284 16.64 -6.45 -33.20
C LYS A 284 15.82 -5.40 -33.95
N GLU A 285 14.53 -5.33 -33.66
CA GLU A 285 13.64 -4.32 -34.25
C GLU A 285 14.07 -2.89 -33.89
N ILE A 286 14.44 -2.65 -32.62
CA ILE A 286 14.98 -1.38 -32.16
C ILE A 286 16.26 -1.03 -32.94
N LEU A 287 17.20 -1.97 -33.04
CA LEU A 287 18.49 -1.73 -33.71
C LEU A 287 18.33 -1.48 -35.21
N ASN A 288 17.46 -2.24 -35.89
CA ASN A 288 17.13 -2.03 -37.29
C ASN A 288 16.55 -0.63 -37.55
N LYS A 289 15.71 -0.14 -36.65
CA LYS A 289 15.08 1.19 -36.76
C LYS A 289 16.06 2.34 -36.54
N CYS A 290 17.14 2.09 -35.81
CA CYS A 290 18.20 3.07 -35.55
C CYS A 290 19.40 2.91 -36.50
N GLU A 291 19.34 1.97 -37.46
CA GLU A 291 20.47 1.63 -38.35
C GLU A 291 21.78 1.29 -37.60
N ILE A 292 21.64 0.67 -36.41
CA ILE A 292 22.79 0.25 -35.58
C ILE A 292 23.04 -1.24 -35.77
N GLU A 293 24.28 -1.61 -36.07
CA GLU A 293 24.67 -3.02 -36.20
C GLU A 293 24.53 -3.80 -34.88
N GLU A 294 24.01 -5.04 -34.95
CA GLU A 294 23.79 -5.91 -33.78
C GLU A 294 25.06 -6.20 -32.97
N ASN A 295 26.19 -6.35 -33.66
CA ASN A 295 27.48 -6.71 -33.07
C ASN A 295 28.29 -5.50 -32.58
N ARG A 296 27.77 -4.29 -32.74
CA ARG A 296 28.48 -3.09 -32.30
C ARG A 296 28.63 -3.08 -30.77
N THR A 297 29.73 -2.54 -30.30
CA THR A 297 30.00 -2.45 -28.86
C THR A 297 29.24 -1.27 -28.24
N PRO A 298 28.50 -1.45 -27.12
CA PRO A 298 27.73 -0.38 -26.46
C PRO A 298 28.53 0.89 -26.14
N LYS A 299 29.79 0.74 -25.72
CA LYS A 299 30.66 1.87 -25.37
C LYS A 299 31.03 2.80 -26.53
N ARG A 300 30.83 2.37 -27.78
CA ARG A 300 31.17 3.12 -29.01
C ARG A 300 29.96 3.81 -29.64
N ILE A 301 28.80 3.80 -28.98
CA ILE A 301 27.59 4.48 -29.43
C ILE A 301 27.76 5.99 -29.18
N LYS A 302 27.49 6.82 -30.18
CA LYS A 302 27.54 8.28 -30.07
C LYS A 302 26.27 8.82 -29.41
N SER A 303 26.34 10.05 -28.92
CA SER A 303 25.19 10.73 -28.29
C SER A 303 23.99 10.89 -29.23
N GLU A 304 24.24 11.10 -30.53
CA GLU A 304 23.21 11.24 -31.58
C GLU A 304 22.46 9.92 -31.79
N GLU A 305 23.20 8.82 -32.01
CA GLU A 305 22.68 7.45 -32.13
C GLU A 305 21.87 7.04 -30.87
N ALA A 306 22.32 7.44 -29.67
CA ALA A 306 21.59 7.20 -28.44
C ALA A 306 20.27 8.00 -28.36
N GLY A 307 20.21 9.19 -28.97
CA GLY A 307 18.98 9.98 -29.09
C GLY A 307 17.96 9.33 -30.00
N GLU A 308 18.40 8.79 -31.14
CA GLU A 308 17.55 8.03 -32.07
C GLU A 308 17.00 6.76 -31.42
N MET A 309 17.82 6.06 -30.63
CA MET A 309 17.40 4.89 -29.87
C MET A 309 16.25 5.17 -28.90
N ILE A 310 16.26 6.33 -28.23
CA ILE A 310 15.17 6.73 -27.33
C ILE A 310 13.87 6.98 -28.10
N GLN A 311 13.97 7.61 -29.28
CA GLN A 311 12.80 7.78 -30.15
C GLN A 311 12.27 6.44 -30.65
N ALA A 312 13.16 5.46 -30.90
CA ALA A 312 12.77 4.11 -31.27
C ALA A 312 12.06 3.38 -30.12
N PHE A 313 12.54 3.52 -28.87
CA PHE A 313 11.90 2.92 -27.69
C PHE A 313 10.42 3.33 -27.57
N GLN A 314 10.10 4.61 -27.76
CA GLN A 314 8.71 5.09 -27.65
C GLN A 314 7.78 4.57 -28.76
N LYS A 315 8.32 4.27 -29.94
CA LYS A 315 7.52 3.81 -31.09
C LYS A 315 7.29 2.31 -31.11
N ILE A 316 8.15 1.53 -30.45
CA ILE A 316 8.10 0.07 -30.47
C ILE A 316 7.30 -0.43 -29.27
N LYS A 317 6.42 -1.40 -29.52
CA LYS A 317 5.60 -2.03 -28.47
C LYS A 317 6.47 -3.03 -27.72
N LEU A 318 6.73 -2.73 -26.45
CA LEU A 318 7.49 -3.58 -25.53
C LEU A 318 6.55 -4.31 -24.56
N LEU A 319 7.07 -5.37 -23.95
CA LEU A 319 6.37 -6.07 -22.87
C LEU A 319 6.36 -5.17 -21.62
N PRO A 320 5.27 -5.16 -20.83
CA PRO A 320 5.24 -4.42 -19.58
C PRO A 320 6.33 -4.94 -18.61
N PRO A 321 6.90 -4.08 -17.74
CA PRO A 321 7.77 -4.52 -16.65
C PRO A 321 7.03 -5.43 -15.66
N PRO A 322 7.76 -6.32 -14.97
CA PRO A 322 7.19 -7.22 -13.98
C PRO A 322 6.68 -6.44 -12.76
N THR A 323 5.62 -6.96 -12.15
CA THR A 323 4.86 -6.28 -11.08
C THR A 323 5.36 -6.61 -9.68
N ASP A 324 6.26 -7.60 -9.53
CA ASP A 324 6.84 -8.03 -8.24
C ASP A 324 7.73 -6.98 -7.55
N CYS A 325 7.97 -5.85 -8.22
CA CYS A 325 8.62 -4.68 -7.65
C CYS A 325 7.69 -3.82 -6.79
N LEU A 326 6.38 -4.10 -6.79
CA LEU A 326 5.36 -3.41 -6.01
C LEU A 326 4.91 -4.27 -4.83
N SER A 327 4.64 -3.60 -3.71
CA SER A 327 4.05 -4.15 -2.49
C SER A 327 2.83 -3.28 -2.15
N PRO A 328 1.66 -3.57 -2.75
CA PRO A 328 0.39 -2.92 -2.40
C PRO A 328 -0.01 -3.24 -0.94
N ILE A 329 -0.98 -2.52 -0.39
CA ILE A 329 -1.49 -2.81 0.97
C ILE A 329 -2.43 -4.01 0.94
N GLU A 330 -3.20 -4.18 -0.13
CA GLU A 330 -4.29 -5.15 -0.32
C GLU A 330 -5.62 -4.73 0.37
N ASP A 331 -6.74 -5.03 -0.27
CA ASP A 331 -8.10 -4.63 0.13
C ASP A 331 -8.44 -4.96 1.59
N LEU A 332 -8.15 -6.20 2.03
CA LEU A 332 -8.45 -6.65 3.38
C LEU A 332 -7.66 -5.88 4.44
N LEU A 333 -6.40 -5.56 4.15
CA LEU A 333 -5.53 -4.84 5.07
C LEU A 333 -5.91 -3.36 5.14
N ILE A 334 -6.33 -2.75 4.03
CA ILE A 334 -6.91 -1.40 4.01
C ILE A 334 -8.15 -1.34 4.89
N LYS A 335 -9.06 -2.33 4.77
CA LYS A 335 -10.26 -2.40 5.61
C LYS A 335 -9.91 -2.50 7.10
N LYS A 336 -8.97 -3.38 7.47
CA LYS A 336 -8.48 -3.51 8.87
C LYS A 336 -7.83 -2.22 9.38
N GLY A 337 -7.02 -1.57 8.54
CA GLY A 337 -6.34 -0.32 8.86
C GLY A 337 -7.31 0.81 9.12
N LEU A 338 -8.35 0.92 8.29
CA LEU A 338 -9.41 1.92 8.44
C LEU A 338 -10.23 1.67 9.71
N SER A 339 -10.60 0.42 10.00
CA SER A 339 -11.31 0.05 11.24
C SER A 339 -10.49 0.34 12.52
N LYS A 340 -9.16 0.38 12.45
CA LYS A 340 -8.28 0.70 13.59
C LYS A 340 -8.34 2.18 13.99
N ALA A 341 -8.51 3.08 13.02
CA ALA A 341 -8.40 4.52 13.25
C ALA A 341 -9.72 5.29 13.12
N ILE A 342 -10.74 4.68 12.52
CA ILE A 342 -12.06 5.27 12.28
C ILE A 342 -13.12 4.21 12.60
N ASP A 343 -13.89 4.45 13.67
CA ASP A 343 -15.11 3.69 13.93
C ASP A 343 -16.13 4.00 12.83
N SER A 344 -16.54 2.99 12.09
CA SER A 344 -17.34 3.16 10.87
C SER A 344 -18.34 2.05 10.69
N ARG A 345 -19.46 2.40 10.06
CA ARG A 345 -20.55 1.46 9.80
C ARG A 345 -20.37 0.73 8.47
N PHE A 346 -19.66 1.36 7.53
CA PHE A 346 -19.44 0.83 6.20
C PHE A 346 -18.04 1.17 5.70
N ALA A 347 -17.37 0.20 5.08
CA ALA A 347 -16.09 0.36 4.42
C ALA A 347 -16.10 -0.39 3.08
N SER A 348 -15.71 0.30 2.01
CA SER A 348 -15.55 -0.23 0.66
C SER A 348 -14.12 0.00 0.21
N THR A 349 -13.48 -1.01 -0.37
CA THR A 349 -12.09 -0.95 -0.82
C THR A 349 -11.98 -1.52 -2.23
N VAL A 350 -11.08 -0.94 -3.03
CA VAL A 350 -10.78 -1.38 -4.38
C VAL A 350 -9.26 -1.33 -4.58
N THR A 351 -8.69 -2.45 -4.98
CA THR A 351 -7.30 -2.58 -5.44
C THR A 351 -7.32 -2.85 -6.93
N ARG A 352 -6.76 -1.92 -7.72
CA ARG A 352 -6.71 -2.05 -9.19
C ARG A 352 -5.54 -2.92 -9.63
N SER A 353 -5.63 -3.49 -10.83
CA SER A 353 -4.50 -4.15 -11.48
C SER A 353 -3.36 -3.14 -11.73
N PRO A 354 -2.08 -3.53 -11.60
CA PRO A 354 -0.97 -2.64 -11.87
C PRO A 354 -0.96 -2.16 -13.33
N LYS A 355 -0.54 -0.90 -13.51
CA LYS A 355 -0.35 -0.23 -14.81
C LYS A 355 1.05 0.35 -14.88
N VAL A 356 1.45 0.84 -16.04
CA VAL A 356 2.82 1.33 -16.27
C VAL A 356 2.73 2.75 -16.80
N SER A 357 3.46 3.67 -16.17
CA SER A 357 3.59 5.05 -16.63
C SER A 357 5.05 5.41 -16.79
N GLN A 358 5.42 5.90 -17.98
CA GLN A 358 6.81 6.24 -18.32
C GLN A 358 7.80 5.12 -17.93
N GLY A 359 7.44 3.86 -18.20
CA GLY A 359 8.26 2.70 -17.86
C GLY A 359 8.32 2.32 -16.37
N ASN A 360 7.61 3.01 -15.49
CA ASN A 360 7.52 2.68 -14.06
C ASN A 360 6.16 2.02 -13.78
N PRO A 361 6.14 0.79 -13.25
CA PRO A 361 4.90 0.17 -12.81
C PRO A 361 4.35 0.91 -11.59
N PHE A 362 3.03 1.09 -11.57
CA PHE A 362 2.29 1.66 -10.46
C PHE A 362 0.97 0.92 -10.24
N GLN A 363 0.47 0.96 -9.00
CA GLN A 363 -0.78 0.37 -8.61
C GLN A 363 -1.53 1.34 -7.70
N ILE A 364 -2.86 1.37 -7.85
CA ILE A 364 -3.73 2.28 -7.11
C ILE A 364 -4.70 1.49 -6.26
N GLU A 365 -4.83 1.93 -5.01
CA GLU A 365 -5.78 1.38 -4.05
C GLU A 365 -6.60 2.53 -3.47
N VAL A 366 -7.92 2.34 -3.41
CA VAL A 366 -8.85 3.33 -2.87
C VAL A 366 -9.72 2.66 -1.81
N GLY A 367 -9.82 3.30 -0.64
CA GLY A 367 -10.73 2.91 0.41
C GLY A 367 -11.70 4.04 0.72
N LEU A 368 -12.98 3.73 0.92
CA LEU A 368 -13.98 4.68 1.40
C LEU A 368 -14.63 4.13 2.65
N VAL A 369 -14.72 4.98 3.65
CA VAL A 369 -15.38 4.73 4.91
C VAL A 369 -16.55 5.69 5.05
N PHE A 370 -17.70 5.19 5.48
CA PHE A 370 -18.90 5.99 5.66
C PHE A 370 -19.54 5.79 7.04
N GLY A 371 -19.92 6.89 7.67
CA GLY A 371 -20.63 6.95 8.95
C GLY A 371 -19.71 6.91 10.18
N GLY A 372 -20.29 6.50 11.32
CA GLY A 372 -19.60 6.42 12.60
C GLY A 372 -19.39 7.79 13.26
N ASN A 373 -18.19 8.05 13.76
CA ASN A 373 -17.84 9.31 14.45
C ASN A 373 -17.44 10.46 13.50
N LEU A 374 -17.62 10.29 12.19
CA LEU A 374 -17.28 11.30 11.19
C LEU A 374 -18.33 12.44 11.16
N SER A 375 -17.86 13.68 11.07
CA SER A 375 -18.73 14.86 11.03
C SER A 375 -19.57 14.86 9.75
N SER A 376 -20.89 14.96 9.87
CA SER A 376 -21.79 14.94 8.69
C SER A 376 -21.86 16.27 7.92
N ASP A 377 -21.62 17.40 8.60
CA ASP A 377 -21.75 18.74 8.01
C ASP A 377 -20.45 19.28 7.38
N GLY A 378 -19.32 18.59 7.60
CA GLY A 378 -17.99 18.99 7.16
C GLY A 378 -17.60 18.46 5.78
N PRO A 379 -16.51 18.99 5.18
CA PRO A 379 -15.87 18.33 4.05
C PRO A 379 -15.36 16.94 4.46
N ILE A 380 -15.38 16.00 3.53
CA ILE A 380 -14.88 14.65 3.76
C ILE A 380 -13.41 14.63 4.18
N GLU A 381 -13.00 13.65 4.98
CA GLU A 381 -11.59 13.44 5.34
C GLU A 381 -10.86 12.74 4.17
N ILE A 382 -9.78 13.34 3.65
CA ILE A 382 -8.99 12.75 2.56
C ILE A 382 -7.66 12.27 3.12
N LEU A 383 -7.42 10.97 3.04
CA LEU A 383 -6.19 10.31 3.47
C LEU A 383 -5.37 9.94 2.23
N ARG A 384 -4.27 10.66 2.02
CA ARG A 384 -3.40 10.50 0.84
C ARG A 384 -2.14 9.75 1.21
N PHE A 385 -1.79 8.74 0.42
CA PHE A 385 -0.61 7.92 0.63
C PHE A 385 0.14 7.69 -0.68
N ALA A 386 1.46 7.71 -0.59
CA ALA A 386 2.36 7.31 -1.67
C ALA A 386 3.41 6.35 -1.10
N ASN A 387 3.58 5.18 -1.71
CA ASN A 387 4.50 4.13 -1.25
C ASN A 387 4.43 3.87 0.25
N ARG A 388 3.21 3.74 0.79
CA ARG A 388 2.92 3.57 2.22
C ARG A 388 3.31 4.73 3.16
N VAL A 389 3.64 5.91 2.61
CA VAL A 389 3.96 7.12 3.37
C VAL A 389 2.78 8.11 3.31
N PRO A 390 2.31 8.62 4.48
CA PRO A 390 1.27 9.65 4.52
C PRO A 390 1.72 10.99 3.93
N LEU A 391 0.83 11.64 3.15
CA LEU A 391 1.03 12.98 2.61
C LEU A 391 0.15 14.00 3.35
N MET A 392 0.76 14.85 4.18
CA MET A 392 0.05 15.74 5.11
C MET A 392 -0.15 17.15 4.56
N TYR A 393 0.80 17.65 3.77
CA TYR A 393 0.81 19.03 3.29
C TYR A 393 0.42 19.16 1.81
N GLN A 394 0.21 20.40 1.35
CA GLN A 394 -0.04 20.74 -0.07
C GLN A 394 -1.20 19.97 -0.73
N GLN A 395 -2.31 19.80 0.00
CA GLN A 395 -3.47 19.04 -0.47
C GLN A 395 -4.04 19.56 -1.81
N GLY A 396 -4.17 20.88 -1.99
CA GLY A 396 -4.77 21.47 -3.20
C GLY A 396 -3.96 21.29 -4.48
N GLY A 397 -2.64 21.08 -4.37
CA GLY A 397 -1.77 20.86 -5.53
C GLY A 397 -1.60 19.39 -5.90
N CYS A 398 -2.10 18.46 -5.09
CA CYS A 398 -1.84 17.04 -5.21
C CYS A 398 -2.77 16.35 -6.21
N LEU A 399 -2.18 15.52 -7.09
CA LEU A 399 -2.91 14.68 -8.05
C LEU A 399 -4.03 13.86 -7.39
N LEU A 400 -3.77 13.27 -6.22
CA LEU A 400 -4.73 12.42 -5.50
C LEU A 400 -5.99 13.20 -5.09
N THR A 401 -5.83 14.45 -4.66
CA THR A 401 -6.96 15.32 -4.30
C THR A 401 -7.72 15.74 -5.56
N LYS A 402 -7.00 16.17 -6.60
CA LYS A 402 -7.62 16.60 -7.88
C LYS A 402 -8.44 15.49 -8.52
N SER A 403 -7.97 14.25 -8.42
CA SER A 403 -8.69 13.07 -8.91
C SER A 403 -10.00 12.85 -8.16
N LEU A 404 -10.04 13.12 -6.86
CA LEU A 404 -11.25 13.06 -6.05
C LEU A 404 -12.23 14.19 -6.40
N GLU A 405 -11.72 15.41 -6.59
CA GLU A 405 -12.53 16.59 -6.94
C GLU A 405 -13.16 16.48 -8.34
N ALA A 406 -12.55 15.71 -9.24
CA ALA A 406 -13.06 15.50 -10.59
C ALA A 406 -14.29 14.55 -10.65
N VAL A 407 -14.59 13.83 -9.57
CA VAL A 407 -15.72 12.87 -9.52
C VAL A 407 -16.99 13.55 -9.01
N ASP A 408 -18.11 13.34 -9.70
CA ASP A 408 -19.43 13.83 -9.27
C ASP A 408 -20.02 12.94 -8.16
N TRP A 409 -19.60 13.21 -6.92
CA TRP A 409 -20.01 12.48 -5.72
C TRP A 409 -21.50 12.59 -5.38
N LYS A 410 -22.21 13.58 -5.94
CA LYS A 410 -23.66 13.75 -5.77
C LYS A 410 -24.43 12.55 -6.31
N ARG A 411 -23.96 11.96 -7.40
CA ARG A 411 -24.55 10.74 -8.00
C ARG A 411 -24.40 9.49 -7.13
N TYR A 412 -23.46 9.54 -6.19
CA TYR A 412 -23.10 8.43 -5.30
C TYR A 412 -23.62 8.61 -3.86
N GLY A 413 -24.35 9.69 -3.58
CA GLY A 413 -25.07 9.89 -2.32
C GLY A 413 -24.35 10.75 -1.29
N LEU A 414 -23.24 11.41 -1.64
CA LEU A 414 -22.65 12.47 -0.83
C LEU A 414 -23.17 13.84 -1.26
N ASP A 415 -23.20 14.81 -0.33
CA ASP A 415 -23.56 16.17 -0.69
C ASP A 415 -22.37 16.85 -1.38
N HIS A 416 -22.63 17.56 -2.47
CA HIS A 416 -21.59 18.23 -3.24
C HIS A 416 -22.07 19.61 -3.69
N PRO A 417 -22.11 20.59 -2.76
CA PRO A 417 -22.60 21.91 -3.06
C PRO A 417 -21.68 22.59 -4.09
N GLY A 418 -22.23 22.91 -5.28
CA GLY A 418 -21.51 23.61 -6.35
C GLY A 418 -20.87 22.71 -7.43
N GLY A 419 -20.93 21.39 -7.30
CA GLY A 419 -20.48 20.46 -8.36
C GLY A 419 -18.97 20.50 -8.69
N ARG A 420 -18.18 21.24 -7.92
CA ARG A 420 -16.72 21.35 -8.03
C ARG A 420 -16.10 21.38 -6.63
N GLY A 421 -15.01 20.65 -6.44
CA GLY A 421 -14.20 20.65 -5.22
C GLY A 421 -14.43 19.43 -4.33
N ILE A 422 -14.22 19.58 -3.02
CA ILE A 422 -14.31 18.47 -2.07
C ILE A 422 -15.77 18.29 -1.64
N PRO A 423 -16.34 17.07 -1.70
CA PRO A 423 -17.71 16.81 -1.23
C PRO A 423 -17.82 16.92 0.30
N LYS A 424 -19.06 17.04 0.77
CA LYS A 424 -19.42 17.08 2.19
C LYS A 424 -20.12 15.80 2.59
N GLY A 425 -19.86 15.37 3.81
CA GLY A 425 -20.52 14.22 4.40
C GLY A 425 -19.65 13.47 5.42
N PRO A 426 -20.25 12.52 6.15
CA PRO A 426 -19.54 11.70 7.13
C PRO A 426 -18.77 10.58 6.42
N ALA A 427 -17.83 10.95 5.56
CA ALA A 427 -17.02 10.01 4.81
C ALA A 427 -15.53 10.32 4.91
N ALA A 428 -14.72 9.27 4.88
CA ALA A 428 -13.27 9.35 4.75
C ALA A 428 -12.84 8.55 3.52
N VAL A 429 -12.00 9.15 2.66
CA VAL A 429 -11.49 8.51 1.45
C VAL A 429 -9.98 8.37 1.54
N LEU A 430 -9.53 7.12 1.51
CA LEU A 430 -8.13 6.72 1.43
C LEU A 430 -7.74 6.52 -0.03
N VAL A 431 -6.63 7.11 -0.43
CA VAL A 431 -6.03 6.96 -1.77
C VAL A 431 -4.58 6.59 -1.60
N HIS A 432 -4.18 5.44 -2.11
CA HIS A 432 -2.81 4.96 -2.08
C HIS A 432 -2.30 4.76 -3.51
N LEU A 433 -1.13 5.35 -3.77
CA LEU A 433 -0.35 5.15 -4.98
C LEU A 433 0.93 4.40 -4.63
N ALA A 434 1.06 3.16 -5.09
CA ALA A 434 2.30 2.38 -5.05
C ALA A 434 3.01 2.50 -6.39
N SER A 435 4.28 2.89 -6.41
CA SER A 435 5.10 2.97 -7.63
C SER A 435 6.58 2.80 -7.30
N THR A 436 7.37 2.30 -8.25
CA THR A 436 8.83 2.30 -8.13
C THR A 436 9.42 3.71 -8.15
N ASN A 437 8.73 4.65 -8.81
CA ASN A 437 9.13 6.05 -8.90
C ASN A 437 7.89 6.95 -8.81
N VAL A 438 7.71 7.61 -7.67
CA VAL A 438 6.62 8.57 -7.47
C VAL A 438 7.12 9.97 -7.83
N GLN A 439 6.46 10.62 -8.78
CA GLN A 439 6.76 11.99 -9.17
C GLN A 439 6.17 12.96 -8.14
N PHE A 440 7.02 13.63 -7.37
CA PHE A 440 6.60 14.64 -6.40
C PHE A 440 6.74 16.06 -6.97
N THR A 441 5.89 16.98 -6.49
CA THR A 441 5.98 18.41 -6.85
C THR A 441 7.18 19.12 -6.21
N SER A 442 7.72 18.55 -5.13
CA SER A 442 8.86 19.08 -4.38
C SER A 442 9.67 17.96 -3.74
N GLU A 443 10.95 18.23 -3.47
CA GLU A 443 11.89 17.30 -2.81
C GLU A 443 11.42 16.87 -1.40
N ALA A 444 10.55 17.65 -0.76
CA ALA A 444 10.01 17.31 0.56
C ALA A 444 8.91 16.24 0.53
N LYS A 445 8.50 15.77 -0.66
CA LYS A 445 7.56 14.64 -0.87
C LYS A 445 6.21 14.79 -0.18
N GLU A 446 5.52 15.91 -0.43
CA GLU A 446 4.23 16.23 0.20
C GLU A 446 3.03 16.17 -0.76
N ALA A 447 3.28 16.28 -2.07
CA ALA A 447 2.26 16.17 -3.09
C ALA A 447 2.81 15.46 -4.33
N VAL A 448 1.95 14.63 -4.93
CA VAL A 448 2.22 13.94 -6.18
C VAL A 448 1.93 14.90 -7.33
N ALA A 449 2.85 14.96 -8.29
CA ALA A 449 2.77 15.78 -9.48
C ALA A 449 1.65 15.29 -10.42
N GLU A 450 1.23 16.16 -11.35
CA GLU A 450 0.20 15.81 -12.32
C GLU A 450 0.75 14.85 -13.38
N ASN A 451 0.05 13.74 -13.57
CA ASN A 451 0.29 12.76 -14.61
C ASN A 451 -1.07 12.22 -15.08
N GLU A 452 -1.36 12.31 -16.38
CA GLU A 452 -2.67 11.97 -16.96
C GLU A 452 -2.99 10.47 -16.84
N GLU A 453 -2.01 9.59 -17.05
CA GLU A 453 -2.21 8.14 -16.98
C GLU A 453 -2.57 7.71 -15.55
N VAL A 454 -1.86 8.28 -14.57
CA VAL A 454 -2.12 8.01 -13.15
C VAL A 454 -3.45 8.65 -12.72
N PHE A 455 -3.77 9.86 -13.21
CA PHE A 455 -5.03 10.55 -12.93
C PHE A 455 -6.25 9.72 -13.33
N GLU A 456 -6.28 9.24 -14.57
CA GLU A 456 -7.41 8.48 -15.09
C GLU A 456 -7.61 7.16 -14.33
N GLU A 457 -6.52 6.48 -13.98
CA GLU A 457 -6.61 5.23 -13.22
C GLU A 457 -7.13 5.48 -11.78
N ILE A 458 -6.71 6.57 -11.12
CA ILE A 458 -7.26 6.96 -9.80
C ILE A 458 -8.75 7.28 -9.94
N ARG A 459 -9.14 8.01 -10.98
CA ARG A 459 -10.53 8.39 -11.24
C ARG A 459 -11.41 7.15 -11.42
N LEU A 460 -10.95 6.14 -12.16
CA LEU A 460 -11.67 4.88 -12.34
C LEU A 460 -11.86 4.14 -11.01
N ALA A 461 -10.81 4.04 -10.19
CA ALA A 461 -10.88 3.42 -8.86
C ALA A 461 -11.89 4.15 -7.94
N MET A 462 -11.90 5.48 -7.97
CA MET A 462 -12.85 6.30 -7.21
C MET A 462 -14.31 6.07 -7.63
N LEU A 463 -14.57 5.93 -8.93
CA LEU A 463 -15.92 5.64 -9.44
C LEU A 463 -16.42 4.28 -8.97
N GLU A 464 -15.55 3.27 -8.94
CA GLU A 464 -15.86 1.93 -8.46
C GLU A 464 -16.25 1.94 -6.97
N VAL A 465 -15.44 2.61 -6.14
CA VAL A 465 -15.73 2.78 -4.72
C VAL A 465 -17.02 3.59 -4.50
N GLY A 466 -17.25 4.64 -5.31
CA GLY A 466 -18.48 5.42 -5.28
C GLY A 466 -19.74 4.60 -5.61
N ARG A 467 -19.66 3.65 -6.55
CA ARG A 467 -20.76 2.69 -6.82
C ARG A 467 -21.05 1.82 -5.61
N GLY A 468 -20.02 1.35 -4.90
CA GLY A 468 -20.15 0.61 -3.65
C GLY A 468 -20.92 1.40 -2.59
N LEU A 469 -20.57 2.67 -2.38
CA LEU A 469 -21.27 3.56 -1.44
C LEU A 469 -22.75 3.76 -1.84
N LYS A 470 -23.01 4.02 -3.12
CA LYS A 470 -24.37 4.23 -3.63
C LYS A 470 -25.27 3.03 -3.37
N ASN A 471 -24.75 1.82 -3.59
CA ASN A 471 -25.50 0.59 -3.35
C ASN A 471 -25.84 0.42 -1.86
N HIS A 472 -24.87 0.68 -0.97
CA HIS A 472 -25.09 0.64 0.47
C HIS A 472 -26.15 1.67 0.92
N LEU A 473 -26.06 2.93 0.47
CA LEU A 473 -27.02 3.98 0.79
C LEU A 473 -28.44 3.66 0.28
N LYS A 474 -28.54 3.10 -0.94
CA LYS A 474 -29.81 2.66 -1.53
C LYS A 474 -30.43 1.54 -0.69
N LYS A 475 -29.65 0.49 -0.37
CA LYS A 475 -30.05 -0.65 0.46
C LYS A 475 -30.53 -0.20 1.84
N ASN A 476 -29.81 0.72 2.47
CA ASN A 476 -30.17 1.28 3.78
C ASN A 476 -31.46 2.11 3.73
N SER A 477 -31.63 2.96 2.70
CA SER A 477 -32.86 3.75 2.50
C SER A 477 -34.09 2.87 2.26
N GLU A 478 -33.96 1.83 1.43
CA GLU A 478 -35.03 0.87 1.15
C GLU A 478 -35.40 0.07 2.41
N ARG A 479 -34.41 -0.42 3.17
CA ARG A 479 -34.63 -1.10 4.46
C ARG A 479 -35.35 -0.21 5.46
N LYS A 480 -34.95 1.07 5.58
CA LYS A 480 -35.57 2.02 6.50
C LYS A 480 -37.04 2.28 6.14
N LYS A 481 -37.34 2.56 4.87
CA LYS A 481 -38.73 2.75 4.40
C LYS A 481 -39.58 1.50 4.59
N ALA A 482 -39.03 0.33 4.32
CA ALA A 482 -39.74 -0.93 4.50
C ALA A 482 -40.03 -1.22 5.97
N ARG A 483 -39.09 -0.92 6.88
CA ARG A 483 -39.26 -1.04 8.33
C ARG A 483 -40.28 -0.04 8.88
N GLU A 484 -40.21 1.23 8.47
CA GLU A 484 -41.20 2.25 8.85
C GLU A 484 -42.60 1.84 8.38
N LYS A 485 -42.73 1.33 7.14
CA LYS A 485 -44.00 0.80 6.63
C LYS A 485 -44.48 -0.40 7.47
N PHE A 486 -43.60 -1.32 7.83
CA PHE A 486 -43.95 -2.49 8.63
C PHE A 486 -44.39 -2.11 10.05
N GLU A 487 -43.67 -1.21 10.72
CA GLU A 487 -44.02 -0.70 12.05
C GLU A 487 -45.36 0.05 12.02
N LEU A 488 -45.58 0.90 11.02
CA LEU A 488 -46.87 1.59 10.84
C LEU A 488 -48.01 0.60 10.61
N VAL A 489 -47.82 -0.42 9.76
CA VAL A 489 -48.84 -1.43 9.50
C VAL A 489 -49.16 -2.22 10.77
N ASN A 490 -48.15 -2.63 11.54
CA ASN A 490 -48.37 -3.38 12.79
C ASN A 490 -49.06 -2.56 13.88
N ILE A 491 -48.91 -1.23 13.91
CA ILE A 491 -49.60 -0.37 14.87
C ILE A 491 -51.03 -0.07 14.40
N ILE A 492 -51.19 0.32 13.14
CA ILE A 492 -52.46 0.84 12.62
C ILE A 492 -53.46 -0.29 12.34
N LEU A 493 -52.99 -1.42 11.78
CA LEU A 493 -53.89 -2.47 11.31
C LEU A 493 -54.67 -3.16 12.43
N PRO A 494 -54.08 -3.50 13.60
CA PRO A 494 -54.84 -4.06 14.73
C PRO A 494 -55.84 -3.05 15.32
N GLU A 495 -55.47 -1.77 15.39
CA GLU A 495 -56.38 -0.71 15.87
C GLU A 495 -57.60 -0.53 14.95
N ILE A 496 -57.39 -0.59 13.62
CA ILE A 496 -58.49 -0.59 12.65
C ILE A 496 -59.35 -1.84 12.83
N ALA A 497 -58.72 -3.02 12.89
CA ALA A 497 -59.43 -4.30 13.03
C ALA A 497 -60.31 -4.31 14.28
N LYS A 498 -59.76 -3.93 15.43
CA LYS A 498 -60.49 -3.85 16.71
C LYS A 498 -61.66 -2.89 16.65
N LYS A 499 -61.47 -1.66 16.13
CA LYS A 499 -62.56 -0.68 16.00
C LYS A 499 -63.64 -1.14 15.04
N SER A 500 -63.28 -1.70 13.88
CA SER A 500 -64.23 -2.23 12.91
C SER A 500 -65.00 -3.44 13.46
N SER A 501 -64.33 -4.32 14.21
CA SER A 501 -64.95 -5.46 14.89
C SER A 501 -65.99 -5.02 15.93
N GLN A 502 -65.65 -4.00 16.73
CA GLN A 502 -66.56 -3.42 17.73
C GLN A 502 -67.79 -2.79 17.06
N LEU A 503 -67.60 -2.04 15.98
CA LEU A 503 -68.69 -1.35 15.26
C LEU A 503 -69.67 -2.33 14.62
N LEU A 504 -69.16 -3.46 14.12
CA LEU A 504 -69.96 -4.49 13.45
C LEU A 504 -70.37 -5.66 14.37
N SER A 505 -69.93 -5.66 15.64
CA SER A 505 -70.10 -6.76 16.60
C SER A 505 -69.69 -8.13 16.04
N ARG A 506 -68.52 -8.20 15.41
CA ARG A 506 -67.94 -9.43 14.83
C ARG A 506 -66.62 -9.78 15.49
N GLU A 507 -66.13 -11.00 15.26
CA GLU A 507 -64.79 -11.43 15.67
C GLU A 507 -63.70 -10.73 14.83
N GLU A 508 -62.53 -10.53 15.45
CA GLU A 508 -61.41 -9.87 14.79
C GLU A 508 -60.89 -10.73 13.63
N PRO A 509 -60.73 -10.16 12.42
CA PRO A 509 -60.23 -10.92 11.28
C PRO A 509 -58.74 -11.24 11.42
N ASP A 510 -58.32 -12.39 10.87
CA ASP A 510 -56.89 -12.72 10.74
C ASP A 510 -56.19 -11.67 9.85
N LEU A 511 -55.20 -11.00 10.43
CA LEU A 511 -54.47 -9.90 9.81
C LEU A 511 -53.31 -10.39 8.94
N ALA A 512 -52.83 -11.62 9.13
CA ALA A 512 -51.65 -12.13 8.41
C ALA A 512 -51.78 -12.08 6.87
N PRO A 513 -52.93 -12.43 6.26
CA PRO A 513 -53.11 -12.33 4.80
C PRO A 513 -53.16 -10.88 4.30
N ILE A 514 -53.65 -9.95 5.14
CA ILE A 514 -53.80 -8.53 4.80
C ILE A 514 -52.44 -7.84 4.88
N ILE A 515 -51.66 -8.12 5.92
CA ILE A 515 -50.28 -7.63 6.08
C ILE A 515 -49.46 -8.06 4.86
N THR A 516 -49.56 -9.33 4.47
CA THR A 516 -48.91 -9.88 3.27
C THR A 516 -49.32 -9.11 2.01
N LYS A 517 -50.61 -8.85 1.79
CA LYS A 517 -51.08 -8.07 0.63
C LYS A 517 -50.60 -6.61 0.61
N ILE A 518 -50.53 -5.96 1.77
CA ILE A 518 -50.07 -4.56 1.88
C ILE A 518 -48.58 -4.46 1.58
N MET A 519 -47.81 -5.46 2.03
CA MET A 519 -46.36 -5.50 1.82
C MET A 519 -46.02 -5.79 0.36
N ASN A 520 -46.67 -6.79 -0.26
CA ASN A 520 -46.50 -7.21 -1.66
C ASN A 520 -45.03 -7.21 -2.13
N ALA A 521 -44.12 -7.66 -1.28
CA ALA A 521 -42.68 -7.65 -1.53
C ALA A 521 -42.01 -8.87 -0.91
N VAL A 522 -40.87 -9.25 -1.46
CA VAL A 522 -40.03 -10.31 -0.89
C VAL A 522 -38.94 -9.63 -0.08
N PHE A 523 -38.73 -10.06 1.16
CA PHE A 523 -37.71 -9.51 2.05
C PHE A 523 -36.51 -10.45 2.09
N CYS A 524 -35.31 -9.86 2.12
CA CYS A 524 -34.07 -10.57 2.35
C CYS A 524 -33.38 -9.93 3.55
N GLU A 525 -33.28 -10.69 4.63
CA GLU A 525 -32.53 -10.35 5.81
C GLU A 525 -31.24 -11.16 5.82
N GLU A 526 -30.16 -10.52 6.27
CA GLU A 526 -28.85 -11.14 6.36
C GLU A 526 -28.33 -10.95 7.78
N GLU A 527 -27.88 -12.05 8.38
CA GLU A 527 -27.25 -12.05 9.69
C GLU A 527 -25.85 -12.64 9.52
N ILE A 528 -24.85 -11.81 9.79
CA ILE A 528 -23.46 -12.24 9.78
C ILE A 528 -23.00 -12.35 11.23
N GLY A 529 -22.59 -13.56 11.58
CA GLY A 529 -22.14 -13.95 12.90
C GLY A 529 -20.71 -14.48 12.89
N TRP A 530 -20.17 -14.66 14.09
CA TRP A 530 -18.87 -15.28 14.29
C TRP A 530 -19.01 -16.42 15.30
N ASP A 531 -18.69 -17.63 14.87
CA ASP A 531 -18.67 -18.78 15.78
C ASP A 531 -17.33 -18.84 16.53
N LYS A 532 -17.38 -18.60 17.85
CA LYS A 532 -16.21 -18.61 18.74
C LYS A 532 -15.58 -20.00 18.87
N GLN A 533 -16.34 -21.08 18.70
CA GLN A 533 -15.82 -22.45 18.85
C GLN A 533 -15.10 -22.91 17.58
N SER A 534 -15.69 -22.66 16.42
CA SER A 534 -15.15 -23.07 15.12
C SER A 534 -14.14 -22.11 14.53
N LYS A 535 -14.06 -20.86 15.01
CA LYS A 535 -13.35 -19.73 14.36
C LYS A 535 -13.77 -19.53 12.91
N LEU A 536 -15.06 -19.74 12.61
CA LEU A 536 -15.62 -19.57 11.28
C LEU A 536 -16.58 -18.38 11.28
N ALA A 537 -16.60 -17.63 10.19
CA ALA A 537 -17.60 -16.62 9.95
C ALA A 537 -18.87 -17.27 9.40
N THR A 538 -20.01 -16.98 9.99
CA THR A 538 -21.31 -17.58 9.63
C THR A 538 -22.17 -16.52 8.96
N CYS A 539 -22.72 -16.80 7.78
CA CYS A 539 -23.72 -15.95 7.15
C CYS A 539 -25.03 -16.72 7.01
N LYS A 540 -26.10 -16.12 7.52
CA LYS A 540 -27.46 -16.61 7.46
C LYS A 540 -28.28 -15.61 6.66
N ILE A 541 -28.89 -16.07 5.59
CA ILE A 541 -29.73 -15.27 4.70
C ILE A 541 -31.15 -15.83 4.82
N THR A 542 -32.08 -15.03 5.33
CA THR A 542 -33.49 -15.37 5.49
C THR A 542 -34.32 -14.60 4.50
N ILE A 543 -35.10 -15.33 3.68
CA ILE A 543 -35.91 -14.75 2.62
C ILE A 543 -37.37 -15.01 2.92
N PHE A 544 -38.15 -13.95 3.03
CA PHE A 544 -39.58 -14.00 3.32
C PHE A 544 -40.38 -13.56 2.09
N ASN A 545 -41.31 -14.40 1.63
CA ASN A 545 -42.20 -14.03 0.53
C ASN A 545 -43.50 -13.41 1.06
N TYR A 546 -43.58 -12.08 1.15
CA TYR A 546 -44.83 -11.38 1.43
C TYR A 546 -45.59 -10.97 0.16
N THR A 547 -45.52 -11.75 -0.92
CA THR A 547 -46.31 -11.50 -2.14
C THR A 547 -47.48 -12.47 -2.24
N ALA A 548 -48.54 -12.10 -2.95
CA ALA A 548 -49.74 -12.93 -3.10
C ALA A 548 -49.54 -14.17 -4.01
N ARG A 549 -48.36 -14.33 -4.64
CA ARG A 549 -48.04 -15.44 -5.54
C ARG A 549 -46.78 -16.16 -5.09
N ALA A 550 -46.68 -17.45 -5.41
CA ALA A 550 -45.44 -18.17 -5.24
C ALA A 550 -44.37 -17.63 -6.19
N ARG A 551 -43.12 -17.52 -5.73
CA ARG A 551 -42.00 -17.01 -6.53
C ARG A 551 -40.79 -17.93 -6.40
N ALA A 552 -40.05 -18.07 -7.50
CA ALA A 552 -38.76 -18.76 -7.51
C ALA A 552 -37.64 -17.74 -7.75
N PHE A 553 -36.60 -17.82 -6.94
CA PHE A 553 -35.43 -16.95 -7.04
C PHE A 553 -34.14 -17.76 -7.03
N THR A 554 -33.11 -17.25 -7.68
CA THR A 554 -31.73 -17.66 -7.43
C THR A 554 -31.03 -16.52 -6.71
N ILE A 555 -30.48 -16.81 -5.54
CA ILE A 555 -29.81 -15.82 -4.70
C ILE A 555 -28.31 -16.00 -4.90
N LEU A 556 -27.60 -14.91 -5.11
CA LEU A 556 -26.15 -14.91 -5.16
C LEU A 556 -25.61 -14.09 -4.00
N ALA A 557 -24.62 -14.58 -3.28
CA ALA A 557 -23.99 -13.84 -2.21
C ALA A 557 -22.51 -13.64 -2.53
N LYS A 558 -22.03 -12.41 -2.36
CA LYS A 558 -20.63 -12.07 -2.47
C LYS A 558 -19.92 -12.35 -1.15
N TRP A 559 -18.87 -13.14 -1.17
CA TRP A 559 -18.05 -13.42 0.00
C TRP A 559 -16.57 -13.09 -0.31
N PRO A 560 -15.77 -12.74 0.71
CA PRO A 560 -14.38 -12.36 0.51
C PRO A 560 -13.53 -13.60 0.22
N GLU A 561 -13.37 -13.94 -1.07
CA GLU A 561 -12.49 -15.02 -1.56
C GLU A 561 -11.04 -14.50 -1.67
N SER A 562 -10.11 -15.17 -0.98
CA SER A 562 -8.66 -14.97 -1.03
C SER A 562 -7.96 -16.33 -0.96
N GLU A 563 -6.65 -16.39 -1.16
CA GLU A 563 -5.89 -17.65 -1.07
C GLU A 563 -6.06 -18.38 0.29
N GLU A 564 -6.33 -17.60 1.35
CA GLU A 564 -6.47 -18.09 2.72
C GLU A 564 -7.93 -18.35 3.11
N SER A 565 -8.92 -17.76 2.41
CA SER A 565 -10.34 -17.89 2.75
C SER A 565 -11.06 -18.90 1.87
N LYS A 566 -11.69 -19.90 2.50
CA LYS A 566 -12.44 -20.96 1.82
C LYS A 566 -13.78 -21.18 2.48
N ILE A 567 -14.83 -21.37 1.69
CA ILE A 567 -16.12 -21.84 2.17
C ILE A 567 -16.00 -23.32 2.55
N ILE A 568 -16.23 -23.63 3.84
CA ILE A 568 -16.13 -25.01 4.35
C ILE A 568 -17.50 -25.69 4.32
N LYS A 569 -18.55 -24.98 4.75
CA LYS A 569 -19.92 -25.52 4.78
C LYS A 569 -20.82 -24.69 3.89
N ASN A 570 -21.36 -25.34 2.88
CA ASN A 570 -22.37 -24.76 2.03
C ASN A 570 -23.37 -25.79 1.50
N PRO A 571 -24.58 -25.85 2.04
CA PRO A 571 -25.64 -26.68 1.49
C PRO A 571 -26.15 -26.07 0.17
N GLY A 572 -25.87 -26.74 -0.96
CA GLY A 572 -26.59 -26.54 -2.23
C GLY A 572 -26.19 -25.35 -3.11
N GLY A 573 -25.17 -24.56 -2.77
CA GLY A 573 -24.71 -23.46 -3.62
C GLY A 573 -23.58 -23.84 -4.58
N ARG A 574 -23.51 -23.14 -5.72
CA ARG A 574 -22.49 -23.31 -6.77
C ARG A 574 -21.67 -22.04 -6.94
N LYS A 575 -20.38 -22.16 -7.24
CA LYS A 575 -19.51 -21.02 -7.60
C LYS A 575 -19.88 -20.52 -9.01
N GLU A 576 -20.09 -19.22 -9.18
CA GLU A 576 -20.39 -18.62 -10.49
C GLU A 576 -19.26 -17.73 -11.04
N ALA A 577 -18.52 -17.08 -10.15
CA ALA A 577 -17.35 -16.23 -10.42
C ALA A 577 -16.52 -16.12 -9.12
N LYS A 578 -15.29 -15.61 -9.21
CA LYS A 578 -14.46 -15.28 -8.04
C LYS A 578 -15.24 -14.44 -7.01
N GLY A 579 -15.40 -14.97 -5.81
CA GLY A 579 -16.09 -14.37 -4.67
C GLY A 579 -17.62 -14.37 -4.73
N ILE A 580 -18.26 -15.04 -5.70
CA ILE A 580 -19.73 -15.05 -5.85
C ILE A 580 -20.25 -16.49 -5.91
N TRP A 581 -21.13 -16.83 -4.95
CA TRP A 581 -21.80 -18.13 -4.90
C TRP A 581 -23.30 -17.97 -5.10
N ALA A 582 -23.92 -18.92 -5.78
CA ALA A 582 -25.33 -18.91 -6.15
C ALA A 582 -26.09 -20.10 -5.56
N TRP A 583 -27.25 -19.83 -4.98
CA TRP A 583 -28.21 -20.81 -4.46
C TRP A 583 -29.52 -20.69 -5.23
N ARG A 584 -29.97 -21.80 -5.81
CA ARG A 584 -31.29 -21.89 -6.43
C ARG A 584 -32.29 -22.26 -5.34
N LEU A 585 -33.25 -21.39 -5.08
CA LEU A 585 -34.30 -21.64 -4.11
C LEU A 585 -35.45 -22.42 -4.75
N ASP A 586 -36.07 -23.28 -3.95
CA ASP A 586 -37.36 -23.85 -4.26
C ASP A 586 -38.45 -22.75 -4.31
N THR A 587 -39.61 -23.11 -4.83
CA THR A 587 -40.68 -22.13 -5.04
C THR A 587 -41.22 -21.66 -3.69
N LEU A 588 -40.99 -20.39 -3.35
CA LEU A 588 -41.43 -19.78 -2.09
C LEU A 588 -42.92 -19.47 -2.17
N ASN A 589 -43.74 -20.14 -1.37
CA ASN A 589 -45.16 -19.85 -1.26
C ASN A 589 -45.42 -18.53 -0.50
N PRO A 590 -46.56 -17.84 -0.72
CA PRO A 590 -46.95 -16.66 0.04
C PRO A 590 -46.90 -16.90 1.56
N GLY A 591 -46.27 -16.01 2.31
CA GLY A 591 -46.14 -16.09 3.77
C GLY A 591 -45.10 -17.08 4.29
N THR A 592 -44.39 -17.79 3.41
CA THR A 592 -43.31 -18.72 3.80
C THR A 592 -41.94 -18.06 3.76
N SER A 593 -41.00 -18.61 4.53
CA SER A 593 -39.60 -18.21 4.51
C SER A 593 -38.69 -19.39 4.18
N THR A 594 -37.52 -19.08 3.62
CA THR A 594 -36.44 -20.04 3.42
C THR A 594 -35.14 -19.44 3.94
N GLU A 595 -34.31 -20.29 4.53
CA GLU A 595 -33.05 -19.91 5.13
C GLU A 595 -31.89 -20.56 4.37
N ILE A 596 -30.89 -19.76 4.04
CA ILE A 596 -29.62 -20.21 3.48
C ILE A 596 -28.55 -19.89 4.51
N SER A 597 -27.73 -20.87 4.89
CA SER A 597 -26.61 -20.65 5.79
C SER A 597 -25.32 -21.20 5.20
N PHE A 598 -24.25 -20.42 5.19
CA PHE A 598 -22.92 -20.89 4.80
C PHE A 598 -21.83 -20.37 5.75
N MET A 599 -20.72 -21.12 5.84
CA MET A 599 -19.62 -20.83 6.75
C MET A 599 -18.30 -20.66 5.98
N VAL A 600 -17.60 -19.57 6.28
CA VAL A 600 -16.33 -19.17 5.66
C VAL A 600 -15.19 -19.33 6.67
N SER A 601 -14.09 -19.94 6.24
CA SER A 601 -12.83 -20.05 6.98
C SER A 601 -11.79 -19.05 6.50
N GLY A 602 -10.76 -18.80 7.30
CA GLY A 602 -9.65 -17.90 6.95
C GLY A 602 -9.90 -16.41 7.24
N LEU A 603 -11.06 -16.07 7.80
CA LEU A 603 -11.37 -14.71 8.26
C LEU A 603 -11.12 -14.58 9.76
N THR A 604 -10.89 -13.37 10.26
CA THR A 604 -10.89 -13.06 11.71
C THR A 604 -12.17 -12.33 12.15
N LYS A 605 -12.41 -12.31 13.46
CA LYS A 605 -13.63 -11.74 14.06
C LYS A 605 -13.79 -10.26 13.67
N GLY A 606 -14.85 -9.95 12.93
CA GLY A 606 -15.20 -8.58 12.51
C GLY A 606 -14.73 -8.19 11.11
N GLU A 607 -14.05 -9.07 10.36
CA GLU A 607 -13.63 -8.78 8.98
C GLU A 607 -14.80 -8.76 7.98
N TRP A 608 -15.83 -9.54 8.26
CA TRP A 608 -17.02 -9.66 7.44
C TRP A 608 -18.23 -9.11 8.20
N LEU A 609 -18.64 -7.91 7.81
CA LEU A 609 -19.72 -7.15 8.47
C LEU A 609 -20.96 -7.03 7.60
N GLU A 610 -20.78 -7.04 6.28
CA GLU A 610 -21.85 -6.96 5.30
C GLU A 610 -21.50 -7.85 4.10
N THR A 611 -22.53 -8.39 3.47
CA THR A 611 -22.47 -9.17 2.23
C THR A 611 -23.33 -8.47 1.19
N ASP A 612 -22.82 -8.39 -0.04
CA ASP A 612 -23.65 -8.01 -1.17
C ASP A 612 -24.46 -9.24 -1.60
N ILE A 613 -25.78 -9.18 -1.39
CA ILE A 613 -26.72 -10.19 -1.86
C ILE A 613 -27.30 -9.71 -3.18
N PHE A 614 -27.18 -10.54 -4.20
CA PHE A 614 -27.80 -10.39 -5.49
C PHE A 614 -28.91 -11.42 -5.70
N PHE A 615 -29.82 -11.15 -6.64
CA PHE A 615 -30.82 -12.13 -7.03
C PHE A 615 -31.05 -12.17 -8.54
N ARG A 616 -31.50 -13.34 -9.01
CA ARG A 616 -32.11 -13.57 -10.33
C ARG A 616 -33.53 -14.08 -10.13
N GLY A 617 -34.49 -13.44 -10.79
CA GLY A 617 -35.89 -13.82 -10.75
C GLY A 617 -36.81 -12.66 -11.15
N ASN A 618 -38.11 -12.95 -11.18
CA ASN A 618 -39.13 -11.96 -11.54
C ASN A 618 -39.62 -11.15 -10.33
N GLY A 619 -39.54 -9.83 -10.50
CA GLY A 619 -39.86 -8.79 -9.51
C GLY A 619 -38.78 -8.60 -8.44
N ASP A 620 -39.00 -7.63 -7.55
CA ASP A 620 -37.93 -7.12 -6.70
C ASP A 620 -37.90 -7.78 -5.30
N ILE A 621 -36.68 -7.96 -4.78
CA ILE A 621 -36.42 -8.37 -3.41
C ILE A 621 -35.86 -7.17 -2.64
N ILE A 622 -36.52 -6.79 -1.54
CA ILE A 622 -36.05 -5.73 -0.66
C ILE A 622 -34.87 -6.26 0.16
N GLY A 623 -33.72 -5.60 0.04
CA GLY A 623 -32.48 -6.00 0.72
C GLY A 623 -31.48 -6.78 -0.15
N ALA A 624 -31.84 -7.11 -1.39
CA ALA A 624 -30.95 -7.73 -2.37
C ALA A 624 -30.99 -6.96 -3.71
N THR A 625 -29.88 -6.96 -4.45
CA THR A 625 -29.76 -6.22 -5.71
C THR A 625 -29.99 -7.15 -6.90
N ARG A 626 -30.75 -6.72 -7.92
CA ARG A 626 -30.83 -7.52 -9.16
C ARG A 626 -29.46 -7.57 -9.81
N ILE A 627 -28.97 -8.76 -10.14
CA ILE A 627 -27.64 -8.89 -10.74
C ILE A 627 -27.61 -8.31 -12.16
N ASP A 628 -26.55 -7.59 -12.49
CA ASP A 628 -26.25 -7.14 -13.86
C ASP A 628 -25.40 -8.20 -14.55
N GLU A 629 -25.93 -8.83 -15.59
CA GLU A 629 -25.25 -9.90 -16.32
C GLU A 629 -23.97 -9.41 -17.01
N LYS A 630 -23.89 -8.13 -17.39
CA LYS A 630 -22.69 -7.57 -18.03
C LYS A 630 -21.50 -7.49 -17.08
N LEU A 631 -21.76 -7.11 -15.82
CA LEU A 631 -20.72 -7.00 -14.79
C LEU A 631 -20.19 -8.38 -14.38
N LEU A 632 -21.07 -9.38 -14.35
CA LEU A 632 -20.67 -10.75 -14.10
C LEU A 632 -19.79 -11.32 -15.23
N ASP A 633 -20.13 -11.00 -16.49
CA ASP A 633 -19.32 -11.40 -17.64
C ASP A 633 -17.95 -10.70 -17.66
N GLU A 634 -17.87 -9.44 -17.24
CA GLU A 634 -16.59 -8.73 -17.05
C GLU A 634 -15.73 -9.42 -15.99
N MET A 635 -16.31 -9.82 -14.84
CA MET A 635 -15.60 -10.54 -13.78
C MET A 635 -15.10 -11.92 -14.25
N ARG A 636 -15.89 -12.63 -15.05
CA ARG A 636 -15.46 -13.90 -15.67
C ARG A 636 -14.33 -13.70 -16.66
N LYS A 637 -14.40 -12.63 -17.46
CA LYS A 637 -13.32 -12.28 -18.40
C LYS A 637 -12.04 -11.92 -17.66
N SER A 638 -12.10 -11.13 -16.60
CA SER A 638 -10.92 -10.83 -15.79
C SER A 638 -10.35 -12.08 -15.13
N GLU A 639 -11.19 -12.98 -14.61
CA GLU A 639 -10.72 -14.26 -14.03
C GLU A 639 -10.06 -15.14 -15.09
N SER A 640 -10.62 -15.21 -16.31
CA SER A 640 -9.99 -15.95 -17.41
C SER A 640 -8.66 -15.33 -17.88
N LEU A 641 -8.55 -14.00 -17.87
CA LEU A 641 -7.31 -13.30 -18.22
C LEU A 641 -6.24 -13.50 -17.14
N GLU A 642 -6.60 -13.40 -15.86
CA GLU A 642 -5.71 -13.71 -14.72
C GLU A 642 -5.21 -15.16 -14.80
N ALA A 643 -6.10 -16.12 -15.12
CA ALA A 643 -5.73 -17.52 -15.27
C ALA A 643 -4.75 -17.74 -16.43
N ILE A 644 -4.98 -17.08 -17.58
CA ILE A 644 -4.07 -17.14 -18.73
C ILE A 644 -2.73 -16.47 -18.40
N GLU A 645 -2.71 -15.34 -17.68
CA GLU A 645 -1.47 -14.70 -17.25
C GLU A 645 -0.67 -15.59 -16.29
N LEU A 646 -1.34 -16.26 -15.34
CA LEU A 646 -0.70 -17.23 -14.43
C LEU A 646 -0.15 -18.45 -15.18
N GLU A 647 -0.90 -19.01 -16.13
CA GLU A 647 -0.42 -20.10 -16.99
C GLU A 647 0.78 -19.67 -17.83
N MET A 648 0.76 -18.44 -18.37
CA MET A 648 1.90 -17.89 -19.11
C MET A 648 3.13 -17.65 -18.21
N ASP A 649 2.94 -17.19 -16.98
CA ASP A 649 4.02 -17.02 -16.01
C ASP A 649 4.57 -18.37 -15.55
N GLU A 650 3.74 -19.39 -15.32
CA GLU A 650 4.17 -20.77 -15.05
C GLU A 650 4.95 -21.37 -16.22
N ASP A 651 4.48 -21.17 -17.46
CA ASP A 651 5.18 -21.59 -18.67
C ASP A 651 6.53 -20.86 -18.79
N ILE A 652 6.60 -19.57 -18.46
CA ILE A 652 7.86 -18.80 -18.46
C ILE A 652 8.81 -19.30 -17.37
N ILE A 653 8.32 -19.63 -16.18
CA ILE A 653 9.11 -20.19 -15.07
C ILE A 653 9.65 -21.57 -15.47
N GLN A 654 8.81 -22.46 -15.97
CA GLN A 654 9.25 -23.78 -16.47
C GLN A 654 10.23 -23.65 -17.63
N HIS A 655 10.03 -22.68 -18.52
CA HIS A 655 10.95 -22.47 -19.63
C HIS A 655 12.31 -21.93 -19.15
N ASN A 656 12.31 -21.05 -18.14
CA ASN A 656 13.53 -20.52 -17.51
C ASN A 656 14.27 -21.61 -16.71
N GLU A 657 13.57 -22.41 -15.91
CA GLU A 657 14.14 -23.55 -15.17
C GLU A 657 14.75 -24.58 -16.15
N ASN A 658 14.04 -24.92 -17.22
CA ASN A 658 14.57 -25.82 -18.26
C ASN A 658 15.80 -25.22 -18.98
N THR A 659 15.84 -23.89 -19.18
CA THR A 659 17.05 -23.25 -19.75
C THR A 659 18.21 -23.14 -18.78
N ASP A 660 17.95 -23.06 -17.46
CA ASP A 660 19.01 -23.02 -16.46
C ASP A 660 19.55 -24.43 -16.18
N ILE A 661 18.70 -25.46 -16.20
CA ILE A 661 19.11 -26.88 -16.21
C ILE A 661 19.92 -27.21 -17.48
N ALA A 662 19.55 -26.66 -18.64
CA ALA A 662 20.32 -26.83 -19.87
C ALA A 662 21.70 -26.16 -19.80
N LYS A 663 21.83 -25.00 -19.14
CA LYS A 663 23.13 -24.34 -18.91
C LYS A 663 23.97 -25.06 -17.86
N GLU A 664 23.37 -25.63 -16.82
CA GLU A 664 24.08 -26.46 -15.84
C GLU A 664 24.60 -27.74 -16.49
N ASN A 665 23.81 -28.39 -17.34
CA ASN A 665 24.25 -29.54 -18.13
C ASN A 665 25.33 -29.17 -19.17
N GLU A 666 25.26 -27.99 -19.79
CA GLU A 666 26.34 -27.50 -20.65
C GLU A 666 27.62 -27.20 -19.83
N MET A 667 27.53 -26.61 -18.64
CA MET A 667 28.68 -26.40 -17.73
C MET A 667 29.27 -27.72 -17.20
N GLU A 668 28.46 -28.73 -16.90
CA GLU A 668 28.93 -30.08 -16.53
C GLU A 668 29.60 -30.79 -17.72
N SER A 669 29.12 -30.58 -18.95
CA SER A 669 29.76 -31.15 -20.15
C SER A 669 31.09 -30.48 -20.49
N ILE A 670 31.25 -29.19 -20.18
CA ILE A 670 32.50 -28.44 -20.38
C ILE A 670 33.51 -28.79 -19.28
N THR A 671 33.07 -29.04 -18.04
CA THR A 671 33.97 -29.45 -16.95
C THR A 671 34.41 -30.92 -17.06
N ASN A 672 33.61 -31.81 -17.64
CA ASN A 672 34.02 -33.19 -17.88
C ASN A 672 34.93 -33.37 -19.11
N SER A 673 34.85 -32.49 -20.12
CA SER A 673 35.75 -32.59 -21.30
C SER A 673 37.16 -32.06 -21.03
N ASP A 674 37.34 -31.16 -20.06
CA ASP A 674 38.66 -30.66 -19.63
C ASP A 674 39.40 -31.61 -18.65
N LEU A 675 38.77 -32.69 -18.18
CA LEU A 675 39.35 -33.65 -17.22
C LEU A 675 39.89 -34.94 -17.86
N GLU A 676 39.60 -35.22 -19.14
CA GLU A 676 40.04 -36.46 -19.81
C GLU A 676 41.41 -36.39 -20.52
N ASP A 677 42.04 -35.22 -20.64
CA ASP A 677 43.26 -35.05 -21.45
C ASP A 677 44.54 -34.71 -20.66
N GLY A 678 44.56 -35.00 -19.35
CA GLY A 678 45.63 -34.56 -18.45
C GLY A 678 46.18 -35.61 -17.49
N GLN A 679 46.76 -36.72 -17.97
CA GLN A 679 47.92 -37.41 -17.35
C GLN A 679 48.21 -38.76 -18.05
N ARG A 680 49.27 -38.81 -18.86
CA ARG A 680 50.00 -40.05 -19.12
C ARG A 680 51.40 -39.91 -18.54
N THR A 681 51.66 -40.71 -17.52
CA THR A 681 52.90 -40.78 -16.74
C THR A 681 54.05 -41.33 -17.59
N LEU A 682 55.11 -40.53 -17.74
CA LEU A 682 56.47 -40.98 -17.99
C LEU A 682 57.07 -41.34 -16.63
N PHE A 683 57.51 -42.59 -16.45
CA PHE A 683 58.34 -43.18 -15.39
C PHE A 683 57.71 -44.48 -14.89
N ASP A 684 58.05 -45.58 -15.56
CA ASP A 684 58.39 -46.87 -14.93
C ASP A 684 58.83 -47.84 -16.03
N ASN A 685 60.13 -47.82 -16.33
CA ASN A 685 60.82 -48.85 -17.11
C ASN A 685 62.32 -48.72 -16.85
N TYR A 686 62.88 -49.62 -16.04
CA TYR A 686 64.25 -50.18 -15.93
C TYR A 686 64.27 -50.92 -14.58
N GLY A 687 64.41 -52.24 -14.45
CA GLY A 687 65.31 -53.22 -15.09
C GLY A 687 66.08 -53.89 -13.94
N VAL A 688 65.64 -55.06 -13.44
CA VAL A 688 66.25 -56.41 -13.62
C VAL A 688 67.68 -56.55 -13.08
N ILE A 689 67.84 -57.63 -12.32
CA ILE A 689 69.03 -58.32 -11.80
C ILE A 689 70.31 -58.16 -12.65
N GLU A 690 71.42 -58.07 -11.91
CA GLU A 690 72.87 -58.04 -12.25
C GLU A 690 73.52 -56.69 -12.60
#